data_AF-A0A1F9CQ99-F1
#
_entry.id   AF-A0A1F9CQ99-F1
#
_cell.length_a   1.000
_cell.length_b   1.000
_cell.length_c   1.000
_cell.angle_alpha   90.00
_cell.angle_beta   90.00
_cell.angle_gamma   90.00
#
_symmetry.space_group_name_H-M   'P 1'
#
loop_
_entity.id
_entity.type
_entity.pdbx_description
1 polymer ?
#
loop_
_entity_poly.entity_id
_entity_poly.type
_entity_poly.pdbx_seq_one_letter_code
_entity_poly.pdbx_strand_id
1 'polypeptide(L)'
;MREPDGSVVSESQGDVTHVMAAITRVNLPSLFVKVDGVDILAGLGINPATQFPGGPYSGDVTIDGQIVHVSDLVVEAGALDSLSSNTLRMTLENLGAGGHIFVVNGSATPGSIPVKPARECVIDDLKDKATSSVFGVKITSPTEGEETSTVPTPVTGEVRGGRMIVSTKLNGKDIDVSGQVFTPGDGENSADEVVLPINTALDQTNLANDIATGNGPVGTLDPGSNRLVADAMDDLGNRAFATRVFAVGPVQSIGQAASASQAFQGQVQAIAQATAVGSLQNALTSTEIPNAFVLGMKPAAIQAFFQETCNQALPTAEQKIHDALVGFVTPNKTVNGGVSCNPHNVHATVTDVQFSGGMTCNVSLAAGQINIAVGLPTYIVFAHITGHCETDVLGVCISETVINTDIKYTQSGSSLAFPITEAQFTAGGSSTGSFNFGPPAAVQVLHDGNEINCLAGFLADLINAVVFVFTFGQVDFDVTPNLEGKLFEVDLQDKVGVQTFPVEIKQIKPNEQTIAQFMLKLTSQLDTVNISPSGFVMSIKATISSTSTDPEIATTPGAVLVNPATPSVPEPNTGNTYFVANADALNQLFAGMTTQGELKTICKPSGKTVADLLPADCDTLTADTPAATAVLIGGCHGAKGDDCTVLPLGQRLACAATKQGLGNINISGSTKILFCGRTDVPPRLLLQDNPVTAPVESFLRINDLLVGAVLDRDGNDAINGELNAVPKCFMTGAPTTGDCKVAAVCLDLNFPTNLVLDTTGGKLKLTPQVQGVQTLTRPEGAVCDGGTNFGGDGNLLSSASSSDPINDVMMSVDTLTPPIQSDGLDLGGIVTFSAPKLVTIDKGGDPAFQEYVGLTGDIIP
;
A
#
# COMPACT_ATOMS: atom_id res chain seq x y z
N MET A 1 0.91 -60.12 9.70
CA MET A 1 0.94 -59.03 8.69
C MET A 1 1.21 -57.77 9.47
N ARG A 2 2.32 -57.08 9.18
CA ARG A 2 2.77 -55.86 9.87
C ARG A 2 2.69 -54.70 8.90
N GLU A 3 2.21 -53.55 9.34
CA GLU A 3 2.45 -52.27 8.67
C GLU A 3 2.69 -51.21 9.76
N PRO A 4 3.66 -50.31 9.63
CA PRO A 4 4.60 -50.12 8.51
C PRO A 4 6.02 -50.60 8.79
N ASP A 5 6.76 -50.98 7.75
CA ASP A 5 8.22 -50.97 7.80
C ASP A 5 8.71 -50.20 6.57
N GLY A 6 9.15 -48.96 6.78
CA GLY A 6 9.62 -48.04 5.73
C GLY A 6 8.58 -47.06 5.17
N SER A 7 7.43 -46.87 5.83
CA SER A 7 6.52 -45.78 5.44
C SER A 7 7.13 -44.43 5.78
N VAL A 8 7.00 -43.47 4.88
CA VAL A 8 7.34 -42.08 5.15
C VAL A 8 6.05 -41.27 5.13
N VAL A 9 5.86 -40.46 6.16
CA VAL A 9 4.77 -39.51 6.29
C VAL A 9 5.41 -38.13 6.30
N SER A 10 5.12 -37.28 5.33
CA SER A 10 5.65 -35.90 5.33
C SER A 10 4.93 -35.08 6.39
N GLU A 11 5.61 -34.24 7.18
CA GLU A 11 5.00 -33.31 8.14
C GLU A 11 3.91 -32.43 7.48
N SER A 12 4.10 -32.07 6.20
CA SER A 12 3.09 -31.34 5.39
C SER A 12 1.89 -32.20 4.94
N GLN A 13 2.00 -33.53 4.99
CA GLN A 13 0.98 -34.50 4.59
C GLN A 13 0.51 -35.40 5.76
N GLY A 14 1.05 -35.20 6.96
CA GLY A 14 1.33 -36.30 7.88
C GLY A 14 1.17 -35.97 9.32
N ASP A 15 0.03 -35.37 9.65
CA ASP A 15 -0.42 -35.31 11.03
C ASP A 15 -0.95 -36.66 11.52
N VAL A 16 -0.96 -37.73 10.71
CA VAL A 16 -1.66 -38.97 11.03
C VAL A 16 -0.83 -40.20 10.64
N THR A 17 -0.52 -41.04 11.61
CA THR A 17 0.13 -42.36 11.42
C THR A 17 -0.83 -43.47 11.83
N HIS A 18 -1.15 -44.38 10.89
CA HIS A 18 -1.94 -45.57 11.20
C HIS A 18 -1.02 -46.72 11.58
N VAL A 19 -1.33 -47.37 12.68
CA VAL A 19 -0.60 -48.52 13.20
C VAL A 19 -1.52 -49.73 13.19
N MET A 20 -1.08 -50.82 12.57
CA MET A 20 -1.80 -52.10 12.60
C MET A 20 -0.82 -53.23 12.87
N ALA A 21 -1.05 -53.96 13.96
CA ALA A 21 -0.26 -55.11 14.38
C ALA A 21 -1.12 -56.35 14.54
N ALA A 22 -0.59 -57.49 14.12
CA ALA A 22 -1.17 -58.78 14.46
C ALA A 22 -0.79 -59.15 15.89
N ILE A 23 -1.73 -59.62 16.70
CA ILE A 23 -1.48 -60.00 18.11
C ILE A 23 -1.88 -61.45 18.35
N THR A 24 -1.57 -62.33 17.38
CA THR A 24 -1.98 -63.73 17.46
C THR A 24 -1.31 -64.42 18.64
N ARG A 25 -2.11 -65.18 19.42
CA ARG A 25 -1.62 -65.97 20.57
C ARG A 25 -1.03 -65.13 21.72
N VAL A 26 -1.19 -63.80 21.69
CA VAL A 26 -0.76 -62.92 22.78
C VAL A 26 -1.76 -63.00 23.94
N ASN A 27 -1.23 -63.18 25.15
CA ASN A 27 -1.99 -63.07 26.39
C ASN A 27 -2.33 -61.59 26.63
N LEU A 28 -3.57 -61.18 26.35
CA LEU A 28 -4.01 -59.77 26.39
C LEU A 28 -3.68 -59.01 27.69
N PRO A 29 -3.78 -59.61 28.90
CA PRO A 29 -3.35 -58.95 30.14
C PRO A 29 -1.88 -58.52 30.19
N SER A 30 -1.05 -59.03 29.28
CA SER A 30 0.37 -58.70 29.16
C SER A 30 0.73 -57.91 27.90
N LEU A 31 -0.28 -57.52 27.11
CA LEU A 31 -0.09 -56.72 25.91
C LEU A 31 0.39 -55.32 26.30
N PHE A 32 1.44 -54.84 25.63
CA PHE A 32 1.88 -53.45 25.68
C PHE A 32 2.16 -52.94 24.27
N VAL A 33 2.02 -51.63 24.12
CA VAL A 33 2.30 -50.91 22.88
C VAL A 33 3.26 -49.80 23.21
N LYS A 34 4.42 -49.77 22.54
CA LYS A 34 5.38 -48.69 22.66
C LYS A 34 5.54 -47.95 21.35
N VAL A 35 5.71 -46.63 21.48
CA VAL A 35 6.19 -45.76 20.41
C VAL A 35 7.39 -45.02 20.98
N ASP A 36 8.56 -45.20 20.36
CA ASP A 36 9.83 -44.61 20.82
C ASP A 36 10.12 -44.87 22.31
N GLY A 37 9.81 -46.11 22.74
CA GLY A 37 9.98 -46.55 24.12
C GLY A 37 8.85 -46.14 25.09
N VAL A 38 7.96 -45.21 24.73
CA VAL A 38 6.83 -44.75 25.54
C VAL A 38 5.66 -45.73 25.47
N ASP A 39 5.19 -46.23 26.61
CA ASP A 39 4.04 -47.14 26.69
C ASP A 39 2.72 -46.39 26.52
N ILE A 40 2.07 -46.59 25.37
CA ILE A 40 0.84 -45.91 24.97
C ILE A 40 -0.34 -46.31 25.88
N LEU A 41 -0.43 -47.57 26.28
CA LEU A 41 -1.55 -48.05 27.08
C LEU A 41 -1.50 -47.46 28.48
N ALA A 42 -0.30 -47.42 29.07
CA ALA A 42 -0.06 -46.77 30.34
C ALA A 42 -0.33 -45.25 30.26
N GLY A 43 0.10 -44.60 29.17
CA GLY A 43 -0.15 -43.17 28.92
C GLY A 43 -1.63 -42.81 28.85
N LEU A 44 -2.45 -43.68 28.27
CA LEU A 44 -3.91 -43.53 28.18
C LEU A 44 -4.66 -44.00 29.44
N GLY A 45 -3.96 -44.53 30.44
CA GLY A 45 -4.59 -45.09 31.65
C GLY A 45 -5.38 -46.38 31.39
N ILE A 46 -5.05 -47.13 30.34
CA ILE A 46 -5.71 -48.39 29.96
C ILE A 46 -5.02 -49.55 30.68
N ASN A 47 -5.81 -50.37 31.38
CA ASN A 47 -5.36 -51.63 31.98
C ASN A 47 -5.72 -52.82 31.07
N PRO A 48 -4.74 -53.45 30.39
CA PRO A 48 -4.98 -54.55 29.46
C PRO A 48 -5.72 -55.74 30.08
N ALA A 49 -5.50 -56.01 31.38
CA ALA A 49 -6.08 -57.15 32.08
C ALA A 49 -7.60 -57.05 32.26
N THR A 50 -8.15 -55.84 32.23
CA THR A 50 -9.57 -55.58 32.48
C THR A 50 -10.31 -55.00 31.28
N GLN A 51 -9.58 -54.40 30.32
CA GLN A 51 -10.16 -53.64 29.22
C GLN A 51 -9.96 -54.28 27.85
N PHE A 52 -9.15 -55.34 27.73
CA PHE A 52 -8.98 -56.06 26.46
C PHE A 52 -9.60 -57.46 26.46
N PRO A 53 -10.18 -57.90 25.33
CA PRO A 53 -10.35 -57.16 24.06
C PRO A 53 -11.37 -56.01 24.19
N GLY A 54 -11.22 -54.92 23.43
CA GLY A 54 -12.07 -53.73 23.56
C GLY A 54 -11.60 -52.51 22.73
N GLY A 55 -12.34 -51.40 22.86
CA GLY A 55 -12.12 -50.13 22.14
C GLY A 55 -13.41 -49.60 21.47
N PRO A 56 -13.35 -48.48 20.72
CA PRO A 56 -12.18 -47.63 20.49
C PRO A 56 -11.81 -46.82 21.75
N TYR A 57 -10.50 -46.74 22.03
CA TYR A 57 -9.94 -45.86 23.05
C TYR A 57 -9.26 -44.64 22.40
N SER A 58 -9.25 -43.53 23.10
CA SER A 58 -8.63 -42.28 22.64
C SER A 58 -8.08 -41.46 23.79
N GLY A 59 -7.11 -40.61 23.52
CA GLY A 59 -6.54 -39.66 24.48
C GLY A 59 -5.15 -39.21 24.08
N ASP A 60 -4.53 -38.37 24.91
CA ASP A 60 -3.24 -37.76 24.60
C ASP A 60 -2.11 -38.44 25.38
N VAL A 61 -0.98 -38.69 24.70
CA VAL A 61 0.24 -39.25 25.29
C VAL A 61 1.42 -38.38 24.89
N THR A 62 2.35 -38.12 25.82
CA THR A 62 3.57 -37.37 25.49
C THR A 62 4.67 -38.31 24.99
N ILE A 63 5.13 -38.11 23.76
CA ILE A 63 6.21 -38.89 23.11
C ILE A 63 7.28 -37.89 22.68
N ASP A 64 8.52 -38.07 23.16
CA ASP A 64 9.66 -37.16 22.90
C ASP A 64 9.36 -35.67 23.10
N GLY A 65 8.54 -35.36 24.11
CA GLY A 65 8.13 -33.99 24.46
C GLY A 65 6.99 -33.42 23.61
N GLN A 66 6.49 -34.15 22.61
CA GLN A 66 5.30 -33.78 21.83
C GLN A 66 4.04 -34.45 22.39
N ILE A 67 2.92 -33.72 22.37
CA ILE A 67 1.61 -34.28 22.72
C ILE A 67 1.05 -34.97 21.48
N VAL A 68 1.00 -36.29 21.53
CA VAL A 68 0.49 -37.15 20.45
C VAL A 68 -0.93 -37.59 20.80
N HIS A 69 -1.89 -37.29 19.91
CA HIS A 69 -3.27 -37.73 20.09
C HIS A 69 -3.42 -39.16 19.57
N VAL A 70 -3.87 -40.07 20.41
CA VAL A 70 -4.17 -41.45 20.04
C VAL A 70 -5.68 -41.56 19.81
N SER A 71 -6.08 -42.08 18.66
CA SER A 71 -7.47 -42.34 18.31
C SER A 71 -7.64 -43.74 17.72
N ASP A 72 -8.89 -44.22 17.69
CA ASP A 72 -9.26 -45.53 17.14
C ASP A 72 -8.43 -46.72 17.65
N LEU A 73 -7.92 -46.64 18.89
CA LEU A 73 -7.22 -47.76 19.50
C LEU A 73 -8.21 -48.89 19.78
N VAL A 74 -8.18 -49.92 18.94
CA VAL A 74 -9.06 -51.09 19.03
C VAL A 74 -8.21 -52.36 19.10
N VAL A 75 -8.49 -53.19 20.08
CA VAL A 75 -7.88 -54.51 20.28
C VAL A 75 -8.92 -55.58 20.07
N GLU A 76 -8.82 -56.30 18.96
CA GLU A 76 -9.70 -57.42 18.61
C GLU A 76 -8.92 -58.72 18.80
N ALA A 77 -9.45 -59.64 19.61
CA ALA A 77 -8.83 -60.95 19.87
C ALA A 77 -9.91 -61.99 20.18
N GLY A 78 -9.71 -63.21 19.67
CA GLY A 78 -10.62 -64.34 19.87
C GLY A 78 -9.94 -65.56 20.48
N ALA A 79 -10.72 -66.55 20.89
CA ALA A 79 -10.18 -67.85 21.28
C ALA A 79 -9.50 -68.52 20.06
N LEU A 80 -8.50 -69.38 20.31
CA LEU A 80 -7.71 -70.04 19.26
C LEU A 80 -8.55 -70.90 18.29
N ASP A 81 -9.75 -71.31 18.70
CA ASP A 81 -10.71 -72.11 17.94
C ASP A 81 -11.84 -71.27 17.29
N SER A 82 -11.78 -69.94 17.42
CA SER A 82 -12.77 -69.01 16.88
C SER A 82 -12.16 -68.08 15.81
N LEU A 83 -12.95 -67.71 14.80
CA LEU A 83 -12.53 -66.72 13.81
C LEU A 83 -12.49 -65.33 14.46
N SER A 84 -11.32 -64.71 14.47
CA SER A 84 -11.08 -63.34 14.92
C SER A 84 -9.95 -62.72 14.11
N SER A 85 -9.98 -61.41 13.93
CA SER A 85 -8.92 -60.62 13.29
C SER A 85 -7.60 -60.74 14.06
N ASN A 86 -7.65 -60.84 15.40
CA ASN A 86 -6.47 -60.89 16.28
C ASN A 86 -5.52 -59.72 15.97
N THR A 87 -6.05 -58.50 15.96
CA THR A 87 -5.34 -57.28 15.59
C THR A 87 -5.42 -56.22 16.68
N LEU A 88 -4.36 -55.43 16.77
CA LEU A 88 -4.37 -54.11 17.37
C LEU A 88 -4.30 -53.08 16.24
N ARG A 89 -5.21 -52.10 16.26
CA ARG A 89 -5.15 -50.92 15.38
C ARG A 89 -5.22 -49.65 16.21
N MET A 90 -4.52 -48.60 15.78
CA MET A 90 -4.65 -47.25 16.33
C MET A 90 -4.21 -46.22 15.31
N THR A 91 -4.60 -44.98 15.54
CA THR A 91 -4.18 -43.80 14.79
C THR A 91 -3.45 -42.87 15.75
N LEU A 92 -2.31 -42.34 15.33
CA LEU A 92 -1.52 -41.37 16.09
C LEU A 92 -1.46 -40.06 15.33
N GLU A 93 -1.74 -38.96 16.03
CA GLU A 93 -1.67 -37.62 15.46
C GLU A 93 -0.66 -36.73 16.17
N ASN A 94 -0.01 -35.83 15.41
CA ASN A 94 1.04 -34.91 15.89
C ASN A 94 2.35 -35.60 16.34
N LEU A 95 2.74 -36.68 15.66
CA LEU A 95 4.05 -37.29 15.87
C LEU A 95 5.15 -36.38 15.28
N GLY A 96 6.18 -36.03 16.06
CA GLY A 96 7.22 -35.09 15.61
C GLY A 96 8.09 -35.65 14.46
N ALA A 97 8.73 -34.79 13.66
CA ALA A 97 9.63 -35.24 12.58
C ALA A 97 10.81 -36.09 13.10
N GLY A 98 11.11 -37.19 12.40
CA GLY A 98 12.14 -38.17 12.75
C GLY A 98 11.82 -39.59 12.26
N GLY A 99 12.62 -40.57 12.67
CA GLY A 99 12.23 -41.97 12.60
C GLY A 99 11.53 -42.40 13.89
N HIS A 100 10.54 -43.29 13.78
CA HIS A 100 9.76 -43.81 14.90
C HIS A 100 9.69 -45.33 14.89
N ILE A 101 9.81 -45.93 16.07
CA ILE A 101 9.68 -47.39 16.25
C ILE A 101 8.37 -47.70 16.96
N PHE A 102 7.59 -48.57 16.34
CA PHE A 102 6.37 -49.14 16.90
C PHE A 102 6.68 -50.54 17.40
N VAL A 103 6.46 -50.78 18.69
CA VAL A 103 6.61 -52.09 19.31
C VAL A 103 5.28 -52.55 19.89
N VAL A 104 4.74 -53.65 19.37
CA VAL A 104 3.56 -54.31 19.94
C VAL A 104 4.00 -55.67 20.45
N ASN A 105 3.81 -55.96 21.73
CA ASN A 105 4.34 -57.20 22.30
C ASN A 105 3.54 -57.66 23.51
N GLY A 106 3.64 -58.95 23.83
CA GLY A 106 3.09 -59.53 25.05
C GLY A 106 3.57 -60.95 25.30
N SER A 107 3.18 -61.51 26.45
CA SER A 107 3.49 -62.91 26.77
C SER A 107 2.61 -63.88 25.98
N ALA A 108 3.09 -65.09 25.76
CA ALA A 108 2.31 -66.14 25.12
C ALA A 108 1.08 -66.52 25.97
N THR A 109 -0.05 -66.77 25.32
CA THR A 109 -1.23 -67.32 26.01
C THR A 109 -0.87 -68.67 26.66
N PRO A 110 -1.11 -68.86 27.98
CA PRO A 110 -0.84 -70.13 28.65
C PRO A 110 -1.53 -71.31 27.94
N GLY A 111 -0.79 -72.40 27.70
CA GLY A 111 -1.32 -73.56 26.98
C GLY A 111 -1.28 -73.46 25.45
N SER A 112 -0.81 -72.33 24.89
CA SER A 112 -0.46 -72.26 23.48
C SER A 112 0.78 -73.13 23.22
N ILE A 113 0.57 -74.40 22.83
CA ILE A 113 1.64 -75.40 22.67
C ILE A 113 2.69 -74.88 21.67
N PRO A 114 4.00 -75.08 21.91
CA PRO A 114 5.00 -74.99 20.85
C PRO A 114 4.99 -76.31 20.07
N VAL A 115 4.37 -76.34 18.89
CA VAL A 115 4.37 -77.57 18.07
C VAL A 115 5.41 -77.42 16.96
N LYS A 116 6.62 -77.87 17.30
CA LYS A 116 7.85 -77.99 16.46
C LYS A 116 7.61 -78.54 15.04
N PRO A 117 8.67 -78.67 14.22
CA PRO A 117 9.50 -77.67 13.57
C PRO A 117 9.03 -77.56 12.10
N ALA A 118 8.55 -76.40 11.66
CA ALA A 118 8.53 -76.18 10.21
C ALA A 118 9.99 -76.30 9.72
N ARG A 119 10.22 -76.99 8.60
CA ARG A 119 11.56 -77.11 8.00
C ARG A 119 12.14 -75.74 7.61
N GLU A 120 11.31 -74.71 7.54
CA GLU A 120 11.67 -73.31 7.44
C GLU A 120 11.00 -72.56 8.59
N CYS A 121 11.82 -72.10 9.55
CA CYS A 121 11.39 -71.33 10.71
C CYS A 121 11.03 -69.90 10.31
N VAL A 122 9.75 -69.56 10.33
CA VAL A 122 9.37 -68.24 10.84
C VAL A 122 8.49 -68.51 12.06
N ILE A 123 9.15 -68.72 13.20
CA ILE A 123 8.46 -68.59 14.48
C ILE A 123 8.14 -67.11 14.56
N ASP A 124 6.85 -66.78 14.49
CA ASP A 124 6.36 -65.42 14.76
C ASP A 124 6.80 -65.08 16.19
N ASP A 125 7.78 -64.18 16.32
CA ASP A 125 8.11 -63.65 17.63
C ASP A 125 6.93 -62.80 18.05
N LEU A 126 6.37 -63.01 19.25
CA LEU A 126 5.20 -62.26 19.74
C LEU A 126 5.41 -60.73 19.78
N LYS A 127 6.61 -60.29 19.39
CA LYS A 127 7.08 -58.92 19.31
C LYS A 127 6.98 -58.41 17.87
N ASP A 128 5.82 -57.87 17.59
CA ASP A 128 5.54 -56.70 16.75
C ASP A 128 6.64 -55.63 16.68
N LYS A 129 7.43 -55.48 15.61
CA LYS A 129 8.24 -54.26 15.36
C LYS A 129 7.99 -53.71 13.96
N ALA A 130 7.78 -52.41 13.90
CA ALA A 130 7.49 -51.64 12.70
C ALA A 130 8.21 -50.28 12.77
N THR A 131 8.63 -49.75 11.62
CA THR A 131 9.28 -48.43 11.51
C THR A 131 8.48 -47.51 10.59
N SER A 132 8.28 -46.27 11.02
CA SER A 132 7.78 -45.18 10.19
C SER A 132 8.72 -44.00 10.31
N SER A 133 8.80 -43.15 9.29
CA SER A 133 9.49 -41.87 9.39
C SER A 133 8.52 -40.73 9.14
N VAL A 134 8.58 -39.71 9.99
CA VAL A 134 7.99 -38.41 9.74
C VAL A 134 9.08 -37.49 9.16
N PHE A 135 8.91 -37.01 7.93
CA PHE A 135 9.88 -36.16 7.25
C PHE A 135 9.43 -34.69 7.27
N GLY A 136 10.25 -33.79 7.81
CA GLY A 136 9.84 -32.42 8.12
C GLY A 136 10.92 -31.37 7.88
N VAL A 137 10.48 -30.13 7.70
CA VAL A 137 11.34 -28.94 7.55
C VAL A 137 10.86 -27.87 8.53
N LYS A 138 11.78 -27.29 9.28
CA LYS A 138 11.48 -26.23 10.24
C LYS A 138 12.38 -25.03 10.01
N ILE A 139 11.78 -23.86 9.82
CA ILE A 139 12.48 -22.57 9.82
C ILE A 139 12.32 -21.90 11.17
N THR A 140 13.45 -21.58 11.81
CA THR A 140 13.54 -20.93 13.12
C THR A 140 13.72 -19.42 13.02
N SER A 141 14.39 -18.93 11.97
CA SER A 141 14.49 -17.51 11.65
C SER A 141 14.69 -17.36 10.13
N PRO A 142 14.07 -16.36 9.48
CA PRO A 142 13.13 -15.39 10.05
C PRO A 142 11.81 -16.02 10.53
N THR A 143 11.21 -15.40 11.55
CA THR A 143 9.89 -15.74 12.09
C THR A 143 8.78 -15.05 11.31
N GLU A 144 7.54 -15.52 11.45
CA GLU A 144 6.39 -14.94 10.75
C GLU A 144 6.19 -13.47 11.16
N GLY A 145 6.11 -12.57 10.17
CA GLY A 145 6.00 -11.13 10.37
C GLY A 145 7.30 -10.43 10.78
N GLU A 146 8.44 -11.13 10.86
CA GLU A 146 9.72 -10.52 11.26
C GLU A 146 10.21 -9.49 10.24
N GLU A 147 10.77 -8.38 10.73
CA GLU A 147 11.46 -7.38 9.92
C GLU A 147 12.97 -7.49 10.18
N THR A 148 13.75 -7.75 9.13
CA THR A 148 15.21 -7.84 9.22
C THR A 148 15.88 -6.86 8.28
N SER A 149 16.80 -6.06 8.80
CA SER A 149 17.63 -5.15 7.98
C SER A 149 18.92 -5.80 7.48
N THR A 150 19.16 -7.08 7.81
CA THR A 150 20.41 -7.77 7.47
C THR A 150 20.36 -8.29 6.03
N VAL A 151 21.31 -7.86 5.21
CA VAL A 151 21.54 -8.34 3.83
C VAL A 151 23.01 -8.74 3.69
N PRO A 152 23.34 -9.97 3.26
CA PRO A 152 22.43 -11.09 2.98
C PRO A 152 21.65 -11.54 4.22
N THR A 153 20.39 -11.91 4.05
CA THR A 153 19.46 -12.25 5.13
C THR A 153 19.75 -13.64 5.68
N PRO A 154 20.10 -13.78 6.97
CA PRO A 154 20.32 -15.08 7.59
C PRO A 154 19.03 -15.91 7.63
N VAL A 155 19.13 -17.17 7.23
CA VAL A 155 18.06 -18.16 7.37
C VAL A 155 18.59 -19.33 8.19
N THR A 156 17.87 -19.63 9.27
CA THR A 156 18.18 -20.73 10.18
C THR A 156 17.01 -21.67 10.31
N GLY A 157 17.32 -22.95 10.48
CA GLY A 157 16.33 -23.99 10.63
C GLY A 157 16.96 -25.37 10.59
N GLU A 158 16.15 -26.38 10.31
CA GLU A 158 16.59 -27.76 10.16
C GLU A 158 15.63 -28.55 9.27
N VAL A 159 16.16 -29.55 8.60
CA VAL A 159 15.40 -30.64 7.98
C VAL A 159 15.63 -31.88 8.83
N ARG A 160 14.55 -32.57 9.21
CA ARG A 160 14.61 -33.78 10.03
C ARG A 160 13.82 -34.91 9.38
N GLY A 161 14.36 -36.13 9.44
CA GLY A 161 13.70 -37.32 8.90
C GLY A 161 14.38 -38.60 9.41
N GLY A 162 13.88 -39.76 8.99
CA GLY A 162 14.46 -41.07 9.29
C GLY A 162 15.31 -41.63 8.15
N ARG A 163 15.52 -40.84 7.09
CA ARG A 163 16.23 -41.23 5.86
C ARG A 163 17.15 -40.12 5.39
N MET A 164 18.12 -40.47 4.55
CA MET A 164 19.10 -39.52 4.02
C MET A 164 18.41 -38.46 3.16
N ILE A 165 18.76 -37.21 3.41
CA ILE A 165 18.26 -36.05 2.67
C ILE A 165 19.13 -35.90 1.42
N VAL A 166 18.49 -35.86 0.25
CA VAL A 166 19.20 -35.77 -1.04
C VAL A 166 19.12 -34.40 -1.69
N SER A 167 18.12 -33.58 -1.32
CA SER A 167 18.07 -32.18 -1.71
C SER A 167 17.34 -31.34 -0.69
N THR A 168 17.85 -30.13 -0.44
CA THR A 168 17.17 -29.09 0.32
C THR A 168 17.34 -27.78 -0.42
N LYS A 169 16.30 -26.96 -0.50
CA LYS A 169 16.31 -25.67 -1.18
C LYS A 169 15.67 -24.58 -0.33
N LEU A 170 16.20 -23.37 -0.42
CA LEU A 170 15.59 -22.16 0.14
C LEU A 170 15.36 -21.15 -0.97
N ASN A 171 14.11 -20.78 -1.21
CA ASN A 171 13.69 -20.00 -2.37
C ASN A 171 14.37 -20.48 -3.69
N GLY A 172 14.47 -21.81 -3.86
CA GLY A 172 15.07 -22.46 -5.02
C GLY A 172 16.59 -22.54 -5.05
N LYS A 173 17.29 -21.86 -4.12
CA LYS A 173 18.74 -22.02 -3.95
C LYS A 173 19.03 -23.32 -3.22
N ASP A 174 19.84 -24.17 -3.85
CA ASP A 174 20.28 -25.43 -3.26
C ASP A 174 21.09 -25.19 -1.98
N ILE A 175 20.76 -25.98 -0.96
CA ILE A 175 21.48 -26.06 0.30
C ILE A 175 22.33 -27.31 0.28
N ASP A 176 23.59 -27.18 0.69
CA ASP A 176 24.50 -28.32 0.78
C ASP A 176 24.01 -29.33 1.84
N VAL A 177 23.60 -30.51 1.37
CA VAL A 177 23.12 -31.59 2.22
C VAL A 177 24.27 -32.44 2.81
N SER A 178 25.53 -32.17 2.46
CA SER A 178 26.68 -32.93 2.95
C SER A 178 26.91 -32.76 4.46
N GLY A 179 26.38 -31.68 5.05
CA GLY A 179 26.43 -31.39 6.48
C GLY A 179 25.38 -32.12 7.33
N GLN A 180 24.57 -33.01 6.76
CA GLN A 180 23.58 -33.78 7.51
C GLN A 180 24.25 -34.77 8.48
N VAL A 181 23.64 -34.96 9.64
CA VAL A 181 24.08 -35.89 10.68
C VAL A 181 23.09 -37.06 10.73
N PHE A 182 23.59 -38.26 10.45
CA PHE A 182 22.86 -39.52 10.63
C PHE A 182 23.20 -40.12 12.00
N THR A 183 22.16 -40.31 12.82
CA THR A 183 22.23 -41.00 14.10
C THR A 183 21.52 -42.34 13.97
N PRO A 184 22.24 -43.48 14.01
CA PRO A 184 21.60 -44.78 13.91
C PRO A 184 20.74 -45.07 15.14
N GLY A 185 19.55 -45.64 14.90
CA GLY A 185 18.68 -46.16 15.94
C GLY A 185 19.18 -47.47 16.53
N ASP A 186 18.63 -47.86 17.69
CA ASP A 186 18.86 -49.20 18.26
C ASP A 186 17.89 -50.27 17.72
N GLY A 187 16.91 -49.84 16.91
CA GLY A 187 15.88 -50.70 16.31
C GLY A 187 14.88 -51.24 17.33
N GLU A 188 14.78 -50.64 18.52
CA GLU A 188 13.86 -51.03 19.58
C GLU A 188 13.22 -49.86 20.34
N ASN A 189 14.03 -48.89 20.75
CA ASN A 189 13.63 -47.69 21.47
C ASN A 189 13.92 -46.41 20.67
N SER A 190 14.79 -46.48 19.66
CA SER A 190 15.04 -45.39 18.71
C SER A 190 15.16 -45.90 17.29
N ALA A 191 14.63 -45.13 16.34
CA ALA A 191 14.85 -45.34 14.92
C ALA A 191 16.06 -44.54 14.44
N ASP A 192 16.41 -44.74 13.18
CA ASP A 192 17.38 -43.88 12.49
C ASP A 192 16.85 -42.45 12.43
N GLU A 193 17.74 -41.49 12.67
CA GLU A 193 17.45 -40.06 12.59
C GLU A 193 18.48 -39.39 11.71
N VAL A 194 18.00 -38.52 10.81
CA VAL A 194 18.80 -37.63 9.99
C VAL A 194 18.40 -36.20 10.30
N VAL A 195 19.39 -35.38 10.64
CA VAL A 195 19.22 -33.94 10.87
C VAL A 195 20.17 -33.19 9.96
N LEU A 196 19.62 -32.31 9.12
CA LEU A 196 20.39 -31.36 8.33
C LEU A 196 20.13 -29.94 8.86
N PRO A 197 21.11 -29.28 9.49
CA PRO A 197 20.95 -27.89 9.89
C PRO A 197 20.87 -26.99 8.65
N ILE A 198 19.90 -26.08 8.65
CA ILE A 198 19.84 -24.95 7.72
C ILE A 198 20.53 -23.78 8.42
N ASN A 199 21.66 -23.34 7.89
CA ASN A 199 22.37 -22.15 8.34
C ASN A 199 23.03 -21.49 7.14
N THR A 200 22.26 -20.67 6.44
CA THR A 200 22.70 -20.00 5.21
C THR A 200 22.26 -18.55 5.24
N ALA A 201 22.66 -17.78 4.23
CA ALA A 201 22.10 -16.47 3.98
C ALA A 201 21.61 -16.36 2.52
N LEU A 202 20.50 -15.66 2.36
CA LEU A 202 19.90 -15.35 1.06
C LEU A 202 20.24 -13.90 0.71
N ASP A 203 20.73 -13.68 -0.51
CA ASP A 203 21.09 -12.35 -0.96
C ASP A 203 19.83 -11.52 -1.28
N GLN A 204 19.97 -10.20 -1.38
CA GLN A 204 18.87 -9.37 -1.84
C GLN A 204 18.82 -9.33 -3.38
N THR A 205 17.62 -9.41 -3.96
CA THR A 205 17.40 -9.29 -5.40
C THR A 205 17.80 -7.88 -5.85
N ASN A 206 18.67 -7.79 -6.87
CA ASN A 206 18.87 -6.54 -7.59
C ASN A 206 17.69 -6.32 -8.54
N LEU A 207 16.67 -5.60 -8.08
CA LEU A 207 15.42 -5.37 -8.83
C LEU A 207 15.66 -4.74 -10.20
N ALA A 208 16.55 -3.76 -10.30
CA ALA A 208 16.86 -3.11 -11.57
C ALA A 208 17.42 -4.09 -12.61
N ASN A 209 18.37 -4.93 -12.19
CA ASN A 209 18.94 -5.96 -13.06
C ASN A 209 17.94 -7.09 -13.36
N ASP A 210 17.15 -7.49 -12.38
CA ASP A 210 16.12 -8.53 -12.53
C ASP A 210 15.05 -8.10 -13.55
N ILE A 211 14.55 -6.87 -13.46
CA ILE A 211 13.62 -6.29 -14.43
C ILE A 211 14.27 -6.17 -15.81
N ALA A 212 15.51 -5.67 -15.89
CA ALA A 212 16.18 -5.48 -17.17
C ALA A 212 16.50 -6.79 -17.91
N THR A 213 16.78 -7.87 -17.17
CA THR A 213 17.30 -9.13 -17.75
C THR A 213 16.34 -10.31 -17.67
N GLY A 214 15.36 -10.27 -16.76
CA GLY A 214 14.52 -11.40 -16.41
C GLY A 214 15.26 -12.55 -15.70
N ASN A 215 16.54 -12.35 -15.34
CA ASN A 215 17.46 -13.40 -14.90
C ASN A 215 17.98 -13.15 -13.48
N GLY A 216 17.11 -12.67 -12.57
CA GLY A 216 17.46 -12.60 -11.16
C GLY A 216 18.04 -13.94 -10.66
N PRO A 217 18.96 -13.93 -9.69
CA PRO A 217 19.42 -15.18 -9.08
C PRO A 217 18.26 -15.84 -8.33
N VAL A 218 18.22 -17.17 -8.29
CA VAL A 218 17.31 -17.90 -7.38
C VAL A 218 17.83 -17.80 -5.95
N GLY A 219 16.94 -17.92 -4.96
CA GLY A 219 17.27 -17.78 -3.54
C GLY A 219 17.72 -16.39 -3.16
N THR A 220 17.15 -15.37 -3.81
CA THR A 220 17.25 -13.98 -3.36
C THR A 220 15.91 -13.49 -2.83
N LEU A 221 15.96 -12.42 -2.06
CA LEU A 221 14.80 -11.80 -1.43
C LEU A 221 14.70 -10.35 -1.91
N ASP A 222 13.51 -9.88 -2.21
CA ASP A 222 13.30 -8.50 -2.57
C ASP A 222 13.45 -7.57 -1.36
N PRO A 223 13.79 -6.29 -1.54
CA PRO A 223 13.51 -5.30 -0.51
C PRO A 223 12.00 -5.25 -0.26
N GLY A 224 11.58 -5.45 1.00
CA GLY A 224 10.18 -5.43 1.39
C GLY A 224 9.68 -6.74 1.98
N SER A 225 8.36 -6.93 1.96
CA SER A 225 7.72 -8.19 2.32
C SER A 225 8.12 -9.29 1.32
N ASN A 226 8.40 -10.49 1.83
CA ASN A 226 8.82 -11.67 1.09
C ASN A 226 8.20 -12.92 1.69
N ARG A 227 8.09 -13.96 0.87
CA ARG A 227 7.84 -15.32 1.31
C ARG A 227 9.13 -16.14 1.25
N LEU A 228 9.58 -16.62 2.41
CA LEU A 228 10.61 -17.65 2.50
C LEU A 228 9.97 -19.02 2.39
N VAL A 229 10.53 -19.87 1.55
CA VAL A 229 10.06 -21.22 1.28
C VAL A 229 11.22 -22.17 1.28
N ALA A 230 11.10 -23.18 2.14
CA ALA A 230 12.02 -24.28 2.24
C ALA A 230 11.38 -25.54 1.68
N ASP A 231 12.09 -26.22 0.78
CA ASP A 231 11.74 -27.54 0.24
C ASP A 231 12.86 -28.51 0.65
N ALA A 232 12.49 -29.71 1.06
CA ALA A 232 13.44 -30.80 1.17
C ALA A 232 12.89 -32.08 0.55
N MET A 233 13.80 -32.95 0.10
CA MET A 233 13.51 -34.27 -0.46
C MET A 233 14.49 -35.33 0.06
N ASP A 234 13.97 -36.52 0.35
CA ASP A 234 14.78 -37.68 0.76
C ASP A 234 15.14 -38.62 -0.40
N ASP A 235 15.90 -39.67 -0.10
CA ASP A 235 16.40 -40.66 -1.06
C ASP A 235 15.31 -41.52 -1.75
N LEU A 236 14.06 -41.46 -1.29
CA LEU A 236 12.91 -42.10 -1.92
C LEU A 236 12.00 -41.12 -2.66
N GLY A 237 12.33 -39.82 -2.64
CA GLY A 237 11.53 -38.78 -3.28
C GLY A 237 10.40 -38.24 -2.42
N ASN A 238 10.34 -38.57 -1.13
CA ASN A 238 9.40 -37.94 -0.20
C ASN A 238 9.79 -36.48 -0.01
N ARG A 239 8.79 -35.60 0.14
CA ARG A 239 8.99 -34.14 0.19
C ARG A 239 8.39 -33.51 1.43
N ALA A 240 9.01 -32.47 1.93
CA ALA A 240 8.50 -31.65 3.03
C ALA A 240 8.78 -30.18 2.74
N PHE A 241 7.90 -29.31 3.26
CA PHE A 241 7.94 -27.88 2.99
C PHE A 241 7.75 -27.06 4.26
N ALA A 242 8.31 -25.85 4.28
CA ALA A 242 8.03 -24.85 5.30
C ALA A 242 8.00 -23.45 4.68
N THR A 243 7.03 -22.64 5.07
CA THR A 243 6.93 -21.25 4.58
C THR A 243 6.88 -20.24 5.72
N ARG A 244 7.45 -19.06 5.48
CA ARG A 244 7.37 -17.88 6.37
C ARG A 244 7.14 -16.62 5.54
N VAL A 245 6.25 -15.74 5.98
CA VAL A 245 6.19 -14.37 5.44
C VAL A 245 6.92 -13.44 6.40
N PHE A 246 7.86 -12.66 5.88
CA PHE A 246 8.70 -11.75 6.67
C PHE A 246 9.18 -10.60 5.75
N ALA A 247 9.95 -9.64 6.25
CA ALA A 247 10.43 -8.52 5.45
C ALA A 247 11.93 -8.26 5.55
N VAL A 248 12.49 -7.80 4.42
CA VAL A 248 13.88 -7.36 4.29
C VAL A 248 13.93 -5.84 4.11
N GLY A 249 14.58 -5.14 5.05
CA GLY A 249 14.73 -3.69 5.04
C GLY A 249 13.62 -2.94 5.79
N PRO A 250 13.61 -1.60 5.72
CA PRO A 250 12.61 -0.78 6.41
C PRO A 250 11.26 -0.92 5.70
N VAL A 251 10.46 -1.85 6.19
CA VAL A 251 9.05 -1.95 5.83
C VAL A 251 8.21 -1.24 6.88
N GLN A 252 6.97 -0.95 6.49
CA GLN A 252 6.01 -0.43 7.42
C GLN A 252 4.67 -1.10 7.22
N SER A 253 4.17 -1.67 8.32
CA SER A 253 2.86 -2.28 8.40
C SER A 253 1.73 -1.27 8.18
N ILE A 254 0.63 -1.76 7.62
CA ILE A 254 -0.60 -0.99 7.52
C ILE A 254 -1.19 -0.88 8.92
N GLY A 255 -1.25 0.32 9.47
CA GLY A 255 -1.95 0.52 10.74
C GLY A 255 -3.45 0.21 10.59
N GLN A 256 -4.06 -0.31 11.65
CA GLN A 256 -5.52 -0.47 11.68
C GLN A 256 -6.14 0.82 12.18
N ALA A 257 -7.09 1.38 11.40
CA ALA A 257 -7.90 2.48 11.90
C ALA A 257 -8.70 1.98 13.10
N ALA A 258 -8.60 2.65 14.25
CA ALA A 258 -9.42 2.38 15.42
C ALA A 258 -10.90 2.50 15.03
N SER A 259 -11.53 1.37 14.75
CA SER A 259 -12.94 1.28 14.42
C SER A 259 -13.73 1.27 15.73
N ALA A 260 -14.89 1.92 15.73
CA ALA A 260 -15.84 1.88 16.85
C ALA A 260 -16.31 0.45 17.20
N SER A 261 -15.99 -0.56 16.39
CA SER A 261 -16.21 -1.99 16.66
C SER A 261 -15.21 -2.59 17.66
N GLN A 262 -14.03 -2.01 17.86
CA GLN A 262 -13.08 -2.45 18.89
C GLN A 262 -13.62 -2.24 20.32
N ALA A 263 -14.55 -1.29 20.52
CA ALA A 263 -15.26 -1.12 21.79
C ALA A 263 -16.29 -2.24 22.05
N PHE A 264 -16.80 -2.90 21.00
CA PHE A 264 -17.80 -3.96 21.13
C PHE A 264 -17.17 -5.36 21.24
N GLN A 265 -16.05 -5.62 20.55
CA GLN A 265 -15.31 -6.89 20.68
C GLN A 265 -14.34 -6.91 21.88
N GLY A 266 -13.80 -5.75 22.29
CA GLY A 266 -12.91 -5.64 23.46
C GLY A 266 -13.55 -6.06 24.79
N GLN A 267 -14.89 -6.03 24.91
CA GLN A 267 -15.59 -6.54 26.09
C GLN A 267 -15.93 -8.03 26.04
N VAL A 268 -15.88 -8.67 24.86
CA VAL A 268 -16.26 -10.09 24.70
C VAL A 268 -15.04 -11.01 24.57
N GLN A 269 -13.90 -10.53 24.03
CA GLN A 269 -12.67 -11.32 23.91
C GLN A 269 -11.68 -11.17 25.09
N ALA A 270 -11.79 -10.10 25.89
CA ALA A 270 -10.95 -9.93 27.09
C ALA A 270 -11.18 -10.99 28.19
N ILE A 271 -12.17 -11.87 28.02
CA ILE A 271 -12.44 -13.01 28.91
C ILE A 271 -11.83 -14.33 28.37
N ALA A 272 -11.37 -14.39 27.11
CA ALA A 272 -11.01 -15.66 26.49
C ALA A 272 -9.52 -16.02 26.50
N GLN A 273 -8.55 -15.16 26.14
CA GLN A 273 -7.14 -15.60 26.05
C GLN A 273 -6.13 -14.49 26.33
N ALA A 274 -5.46 -14.58 27.47
CA ALA A 274 -4.52 -13.59 28.00
C ALA A 274 -3.03 -13.89 27.68
N THR A 275 -2.70 -14.39 26.48
CA THR A 275 -1.31 -14.84 26.19
C THR A 275 -0.67 -14.32 24.90
N ALA A 276 -1.27 -13.36 24.19
CA ALA A 276 -0.73 -12.82 22.92
C ALA A 276 -0.67 -11.29 22.87
N VAL A 277 -0.25 -10.63 23.95
CA VAL A 277 -0.27 -9.16 24.07
C VAL A 277 0.91 -8.49 23.31
N GLY A 278 1.85 -9.25 22.75
CA GLY A 278 2.97 -8.70 21.98
C GLY A 278 2.61 -8.22 20.57
N SER A 279 1.63 -8.85 19.90
CA SER A 279 1.28 -8.55 18.49
C SER A 279 0.25 -7.45 18.33
N LEU A 280 -0.56 -7.16 19.35
CA LEU A 280 -1.55 -6.07 19.29
C LEU A 280 -0.94 -4.67 19.44
N GLN A 281 0.26 -4.55 20.02
CA GLN A 281 0.92 -3.25 20.19
C GLN A 281 1.44 -2.70 18.84
N ASN A 282 1.79 -3.58 17.89
CA ASN A 282 2.24 -3.19 16.55
C ASN A 282 1.10 -2.75 15.62
N ALA A 283 -0.16 -3.09 15.93
CA ALA A 283 -1.32 -2.71 15.13
C ALA A 283 -1.78 -1.24 15.32
N LEU A 284 -1.21 -0.51 16.29
CA LEU A 284 -1.69 0.80 16.73
C LEU A 284 -0.86 2.01 16.28
N THR A 285 0.18 1.82 15.46
CA THR A 285 0.95 2.93 14.92
C THR A 285 0.91 2.89 13.40
N SER A 286 -0.17 3.41 12.81
CA SER A 286 -0.14 3.80 11.41
C SER A 286 0.92 4.89 11.25
N THR A 287 2.12 4.56 10.76
CA THR A 287 3.21 5.52 10.71
C THR A 287 3.09 6.45 9.50
N GLU A 288 3.61 7.65 9.70
CA GLU A 288 3.53 8.76 8.79
C GLU A 288 4.48 8.57 7.60
N ILE A 289 3.95 8.69 6.39
CA ILE A 289 4.72 8.75 5.15
C ILE A 289 5.13 10.22 4.94
N PRO A 290 6.41 10.57 5.13
CA PRO A 290 6.88 11.93 4.89
C PRO A 290 6.80 12.24 3.40
N ASN A 291 6.54 13.51 3.06
CA ASN A 291 6.44 13.96 1.67
C ASN A 291 5.51 13.11 0.79
N ALA A 292 4.46 12.53 1.36
CA ALA A 292 3.51 11.69 0.63
C ALA A 292 2.95 12.38 -0.62
N PHE A 293 2.67 13.69 -0.51
CA PHE A 293 2.30 14.53 -1.64
C PHE A 293 3.07 15.86 -1.60
N VAL A 294 3.50 16.34 -2.77
CA VAL A 294 4.25 17.60 -2.88
C VAL A 294 3.70 18.46 -4.01
N LEU A 295 3.42 19.73 -3.72
CA LEU A 295 3.03 20.76 -4.68
C LEU A 295 4.17 21.77 -4.82
N GLY A 296 4.65 21.99 -6.03
CA GLY A 296 5.62 23.02 -6.34
C GLY A 296 5.09 24.01 -7.38
N MET A 297 5.33 25.30 -7.17
CA MET A 297 4.93 26.38 -8.07
C MET A 297 6.07 27.37 -8.31
N LYS A 298 6.39 27.63 -9.59
CA LYS A 298 7.31 28.69 -10.02
C LYS A 298 6.64 30.06 -9.90
N PRO A 299 7.41 31.18 -9.88
CA PRO A 299 6.86 32.52 -9.68
C PRO A 299 5.73 32.88 -10.64
N ALA A 300 5.81 32.44 -11.89
CA ALA A 300 4.78 32.69 -12.90
C ALA A 300 3.43 32.00 -12.56
N ALA A 301 3.47 30.77 -12.03
CA ALA A 301 2.25 30.08 -11.59
C ALA A 301 1.64 30.77 -10.37
N ILE A 302 2.47 31.17 -9.40
CA ILE A 302 2.01 31.87 -8.20
C ILE A 302 1.36 33.21 -8.57
N GLN A 303 1.96 33.95 -9.51
CA GLN A 303 1.34 35.14 -10.08
C GLN A 303 -0.03 34.81 -10.69
N ALA A 304 -0.13 33.78 -11.53
CA ALA A 304 -1.39 33.40 -12.17
C ALA A 304 -2.48 33.00 -11.15
N PHE A 305 -2.12 32.21 -10.14
CA PHE A 305 -3.00 31.78 -9.05
C PHE A 305 -3.66 32.96 -8.33
N PHE A 306 -2.84 33.91 -7.86
CA PHE A 306 -3.35 35.06 -7.13
C PHE A 306 -3.96 36.13 -8.04
N GLN A 307 -3.62 36.15 -9.34
CA GLN A 307 -4.21 37.11 -10.27
C GLN A 307 -5.73 36.98 -10.36
N GLU A 308 -6.27 35.76 -10.36
CA GLU A 308 -7.73 35.56 -10.40
C GLU A 308 -8.41 35.98 -9.10
N THR A 309 -7.84 35.55 -7.97
CA THR A 309 -8.33 35.96 -6.64
C THR A 309 -8.32 37.48 -6.53
N CYS A 310 -7.27 38.11 -7.03
CA CYS A 310 -7.19 39.56 -7.19
C CYS A 310 -8.33 40.07 -8.08
N ASN A 311 -8.47 39.61 -9.32
CA ASN A 311 -9.48 40.10 -10.29
C ASN A 311 -10.90 40.08 -9.72
N GLN A 312 -11.26 39.06 -8.92
CA GLN A 312 -12.57 38.97 -8.26
C GLN A 312 -12.70 39.97 -7.10
N ALA A 313 -11.62 40.22 -6.36
CA ALA A 313 -11.61 41.16 -5.24
C ALA A 313 -11.51 42.63 -5.66
N LEU A 314 -10.94 42.93 -6.85
CA LEU A 314 -10.65 44.28 -7.32
C LEU A 314 -11.90 45.20 -7.38
N PRO A 315 -13.03 44.83 -8.01
CA PRO A 315 -14.20 45.72 -8.08
C PRO A 315 -14.76 46.08 -6.70
N THR A 316 -14.71 45.14 -5.76
CA THR A 316 -15.14 45.36 -4.37
C THR A 316 -14.20 46.32 -3.64
N ALA A 317 -12.89 46.27 -3.94
CA ALA A 317 -11.90 47.16 -3.37
C ALA A 317 -12.10 48.62 -3.84
N GLU A 318 -12.35 48.84 -5.13
CA GLU A 318 -12.59 50.18 -5.69
C GLU A 318 -13.79 50.85 -5.02
N GLN A 319 -14.88 50.10 -4.91
CA GLN A 319 -16.11 50.57 -4.28
C GLN A 319 -15.89 50.89 -2.79
N LYS A 320 -15.18 50.03 -2.04
CA LYS A 320 -14.86 50.29 -0.63
C LYS A 320 -13.98 51.51 -0.44
N ILE A 321 -13.00 51.74 -1.32
CA ILE A 321 -12.14 52.94 -1.26
C ILE A 321 -12.96 54.19 -1.57
N HIS A 322 -13.81 54.14 -2.60
CA HIS A 322 -14.75 55.21 -2.92
C HIS A 322 -15.64 55.55 -1.71
N ASP A 323 -16.32 54.55 -1.15
CA ASP A 323 -17.26 54.74 -0.04
C ASP A 323 -16.59 55.17 1.27
N ALA A 324 -15.33 54.77 1.49
CA ALA A 324 -14.56 55.18 2.66
C ALA A 324 -14.09 56.64 2.56
N LEU A 325 -13.85 57.13 1.35
CA LEU A 325 -13.34 58.48 1.09
C LEU A 325 -14.46 59.49 0.87
N VAL A 326 -15.51 59.18 0.13
CA VAL A 326 -16.60 60.13 -0.14
C VAL A 326 -17.35 60.46 1.16
N GLY A 327 -17.53 61.74 1.43
CA GLY A 327 -18.11 62.24 2.68
C GLY A 327 -17.13 62.26 3.85
N PHE A 328 -15.87 61.86 3.67
CA PHE A 328 -14.84 61.98 4.69
C PHE A 328 -14.60 63.46 5.04
N VAL A 329 -14.59 63.76 6.34
CA VAL A 329 -14.34 65.11 6.87
C VAL A 329 -13.04 65.12 7.66
N THR A 330 -12.08 65.96 7.26
CA THR A 330 -10.82 66.12 7.99
C THR A 330 -11.06 66.74 9.38
N PRO A 331 -10.21 66.46 10.38
CA PRO A 331 -10.28 67.14 11.67
C PRO A 331 -10.24 68.66 11.52
N ASN A 332 -11.07 69.35 12.29
CA ASN A 332 -11.12 70.80 12.36
C ASN A 332 -9.74 71.40 12.68
N LYS A 333 -9.32 72.39 11.91
CA LYS A 333 -8.12 73.19 12.15
C LYS A 333 -8.45 74.67 12.29
N THR A 334 -7.54 75.40 12.93
CA THR A 334 -7.51 76.86 12.85
C THR A 334 -6.43 77.24 11.85
N VAL A 335 -6.77 78.09 10.87
CA VAL A 335 -5.83 78.59 9.86
C VAL A 335 -5.51 80.05 10.18
N ASN A 336 -4.28 80.48 9.92
CA ASN A 336 -3.90 81.87 10.09
C ASN A 336 -4.57 82.71 9.00
N GLY A 337 -5.47 83.60 9.40
CA GLY A 337 -6.21 84.49 8.51
C GLY A 337 -5.43 85.72 8.05
N GLY A 338 -4.14 85.82 8.40
CA GLY A 338 -3.28 86.93 8.06
C GLY A 338 -3.72 88.23 8.73
N VAL A 339 -4.20 89.19 7.92
CA VAL A 339 -4.68 90.51 8.37
C VAL A 339 -6.15 90.51 8.82
N SER A 340 -6.87 89.39 8.65
CA SER A 340 -8.23 89.18 9.14
C SER A 340 -8.24 88.24 10.36
N CYS A 341 -9.42 87.94 10.92
CA CYS A 341 -9.55 86.93 11.98
C CYS A 341 -9.08 85.55 11.47
N ASN A 342 -8.68 84.68 12.41
CA ASN A 342 -8.26 83.32 12.12
C ASN A 342 -9.49 82.40 12.01
N PRO A 343 -9.84 81.87 10.82
CA PRO A 343 -10.95 80.94 10.69
C PRO A 343 -10.72 79.70 11.55
N HIS A 344 -11.72 79.39 12.37
CA HIS A 344 -11.78 78.19 13.19
C HIS A 344 -12.65 77.14 12.50
N ASN A 345 -12.51 75.88 12.91
CA ASN A 345 -13.24 74.75 12.30
C ASN A 345 -13.02 74.58 10.80
N VAL A 346 -11.84 74.95 10.29
CA VAL A 346 -11.49 74.70 8.90
C VAL A 346 -11.35 73.20 8.69
N HIS A 347 -12.17 72.65 7.80
CA HIS A 347 -12.13 71.24 7.44
C HIS A 347 -12.39 71.06 5.94
N ALA A 348 -11.78 70.02 5.38
CA ALA A 348 -12.08 69.54 4.04
C ALA A 348 -13.08 68.38 4.13
N THR A 349 -14.15 68.44 3.34
CA THR A 349 -15.08 67.35 3.09
C THR A 349 -14.80 66.80 1.70
N VAL A 350 -14.47 65.52 1.58
CA VAL A 350 -14.31 64.86 0.29
C VAL A 350 -15.70 64.74 -0.36
N THR A 351 -15.85 65.32 -1.54
CA THR A 351 -17.13 65.37 -2.27
C THR A 351 -17.24 64.30 -3.34
N ASP A 352 -16.12 63.91 -3.95
CA ASP A 352 -16.08 62.89 -5.00
C ASP A 352 -14.69 62.24 -5.08
N VAL A 353 -14.63 61.00 -5.56
CA VAL A 353 -13.39 60.28 -5.84
C VAL A 353 -13.49 59.61 -7.21
N GLN A 354 -12.58 59.97 -8.12
CA GLN A 354 -12.53 59.42 -9.47
C GLN A 354 -11.26 58.59 -9.67
N PHE A 355 -11.40 57.41 -10.24
CA PHE A 355 -10.27 56.55 -10.59
C PHE A 355 -9.94 56.67 -12.08
N SER A 356 -8.64 56.73 -12.40
CA SER A 356 -8.11 56.82 -13.76
C SER A 356 -7.13 55.67 -14.02
N GLY A 357 -7.63 54.64 -14.71
CA GLY A 357 -6.90 53.41 -15.02
C GLY A 357 -7.47 52.19 -14.27
N GLY A 358 -6.87 51.02 -14.49
CA GLY A 358 -7.22 49.80 -13.76
C GLY A 358 -6.29 49.55 -12.58
N MET A 359 -6.78 48.85 -11.57
CA MET A 359 -5.93 48.26 -10.54
C MET A 359 -5.00 47.19 -11.14
N THR A 360 -3.83 47.01 -10.52
CA THR A 360 -2.86 45.98 -10.89
C THR A 360 -2.64 45.04 -9.72
N CYS A 361 -2.34 43.77 -9.96
CA CYS A 361 -1.99 42.81 -8.92
C CYS A 361 -0.62 42.22 -9.27
N ASN A 362 0.37 42.52 -8.44
CA ASN A 362 1.75 42.07 -8.61
C ASN A 362 2.10 41.15 -7.45
N VAL A 363 2.51 39.93 -7.76
CA VAL A 363 2.93 38.95 -6.79
C VAL A 363 4.44 38.84 -6.86
N SER A 364 5.10 39.04 -5.72
CA SER A 364 6.54 38.90 -5.60
C SER A 364 6.89 37.91 -4.50
N LEU A 365 8.01 37.22 -4.67
CA LEU A 365 8.47 36.20 -3.74
C LEU A 365 9.74 36.66 -3.03
N ALA A 366 9.73 36.52 -1.72
CA ALA A 366 10.88 36.68 -0.84
C ALA A 366 11.08 35.39 -0.04
N ALA A 367 12.24 35.25 0.62
CA ALA A 367 12.46 34.13 1.51
C ALA A 367 11.40 34.13 2.63
N GLY A 368 10.66 33.05 2.78
CA GLY A 368 9.61 32.86 3.78
C GLY A 368 8.27 33.55 3.51
N GLN A 369 8.11 34.26 2.38
CA GLN A 369 6.94 35.12 2.18
C GLN A 369 6.57 35.39 0.70
N ILE A 370 5.27 35.30 0.40
CA ILE A 370 4.65 35.80 -0.84
C ILE A 370 4.07 37.19 -0.56
N ASN A 371 4.44 38.18 -1.36
CA ASN A 371 3.94 39.53 -1.27
C ASN A 371 2.97 39.79 -2.42
N ILE A 372 1.69 39.90 -2.10
CA ILE A 372 0.67 40.33 -3.07
C ILE A 372 0.53 41.84 -2.95
N ALA A 373 0.91 42.56 -3.99
CA ALA A 373 0.77 44.02 -4.07
C ALA A 373 -0.33 44.38 -5.07
N VAL A 374 -1.46 44.88 -4.56
CA VAL A 374 -2.52 45.47 -5.37
C VAL A 374 -2.21 46.95 -5.59
N GLY A 375 -1.70 47.30 -6.78
CA GLY A 375 -1.46 48.68 -7.16
C GLY A 375 -2.78 49.37 -7.48
N LEU A 376 -3.03 50.52 -6.83
CA LEU A 376 -4.20 51.35 -7.09
C LEU A 376 -3.97 52.21 -8.33
N PRO A 377 -5.00 52.41 -9.19
CA PRO A 377 -4.91 53.37 -10.28
C PRO A 377 -4.74 54.77 -9.71
N THR A 378 -4.42 55.72 -10.58
CA THR A 378 -4.39 57.12 -10.17
C THR A 378 -5.79 57.51 -9.72
N TYR A 379 -5.93 57.99 -8.48
CA TYR A 379 -7.22 58.45 -7.97
C TYR A 379 -7.19 59.95 -7.71
N ILE A 380 -8.29 60.59 -8.06
CA ILE A 380 -8.50 62.02 -7.99
C ILE A 380 -9.55 62.25 -6.92
N VAL A 381 -9.16 62.89 -5.82
CA VAL A 381 -10.05 63.26 -4.74
C VAL A 381 -10.47 64.71 -4.94
N PHE A 382 -11.78 64.94 -5.02
CA PHE A 382 -12.34 66.28 -4.96
C PHE A 382 -12.76 66.55 -3.53
N ALA A 383 -12.34 67.69 -2.98
CA ALA A 383 -12.71 68.07 -1.63
C ALA A 383 -13.12 69.53 -1.57
N HIS A 384 -14.12 69.79 -0.74
CA HIS A 384 -14.65 71.10 -0.44
C HIS A 384 -14.15 71.53 0.94
N ILE A 385 -13.41 72.63 1.00
CA ILE A 385 -12.85 73.18 2.23
C ILE A 385 -13.75 74.30 2.71
N THR A 386 -14.25 74.18 3.94
CA THR A 386 -15.03 75.23 4.59
C THR A 386 -14.40 75.67 5.89
N GLY A 387 -14.54 76.94 6.23
CA GLY A 387 -14.06 77.51 7.48
C GLY A 387 -14.61 78.91 7.69
N HIS A 388 -14.73 79.34 8.93
CA HIS A 388 -15.32 80.65 9.24
C HIS A 388 -14.67 81.26 10.49
N CYS A 389 -14.50 82.57 10.48
CA CYS A 389 -14.42 83.36 11.70
C CYS A 389 -15.10 84.70 11.50
N GLU A 390 -15.58 85.25 12.60
CA GLU A 390 -16.12 86.60 12.70
C GLU A 390 -15.61 87.21 14.01
N THR A 391 -15.23 88.49 13.98
CA THR A 391 -14.81 89.25 15.16
C THR A 391 -15.63 90.52 15.26
N ASP A 392 -16.47 90.57 16.29
CA ASP A 392 -17.32 91.72 16.61
C ASP A 392 -16.70 92.60 17.70
N VAL A 393 -16.82 93.92 17.54
CA VAL A 393 -16.54 94.88 18.60
C VAL A 393 -17.74 95.82 18.73
N LEU A 394 -18.32 95.86 19.93
CA LEU A 394 -19.52 96.65 20.23
C LEU A 394 -20.73 96.33 19.32
N GLY A 395 -20.86 95.06 18.89
CA GLY A 395 -21.95 94.59 18.03
C GLY A 395 -21.81 94.97 16.55
N VAL A 396 -20.63 95.47 16.14
CA VAL A 396 -20.28 95.70 14.73
C VAL A 396 -19.19 94.72 14.34
N CYS A 397 -19.41 93.96 13.27
CA CYS A 397 -18.39 93.08 12.72
C CYS A 397 -17.18 93.89 12.23
N ILE A 398 -16.01 93.61 12.79
CA ILE A 398 -14.74 94.25 12.42
C ILE A 398 -14.04 93.43 11.34
N SER A 399 -14.05 92.11 11.43
CA SER A 399 -13.46 91.22 10.43
C SER A 399 -14.21 89.90 10.35
N GLU A 400 -14.53 89.48 9.14
CA GLU A 400 -15.06 88.15 8.87
C GLU A 400 -14.20 87.50 7.78
N THR A 401 -13.80 86.24 8.00
CA THR A 401 -13.11 85.42 6.99
C THR A 401 -13.94 84.17 6.74
N VAL A 402 -14.40 83.99 5.50
CA VAL A 402 -15.06 82.77 5.05
C VAL A 402 -14.10 82.02 4.12
N ILE A 403 -13.75 80.80 4.50
CA ILE A 403 -13.03 79.87 3.61
C ILE A 403 -14.07 79.03 2.89
N ASN A 404 -14.01 79.03 1.57
CA ASN A 404 -14.84 78.24 0.67
C ASN A 404 -14.02 77.88 -0.57
N THR A 405 -13.36 76.73 -0.56
CA THR A 405 -12.42 76.35 -1.62
C THR A 405 -12.65 74.92 -2.07
N ASP A 406 -12.81 74.72 -3.38
CA ASP A 406 -12.81 73.38 -3.98
C ASP A 406 -11.39 73.03 -4.45
N ILE A 407 -10.88 71.89 -3.99
CA ILE A 407 -9.58 71.38 -4.38
C ILE A 407 -9.70 70.04 -5.09
N LYS A 408 -8.76 69.81 -6.00
CA LYS A 408 -8.49 68.54 -6.66
C LYS A 408 -7.15 68.01 -6.20
N TYR A 409 -7.15 66.80 -5.69
CA TYR A 409 -5.97 66.10 -5.23
C TYR A 409 -5.73 64.88 -6.11
N THR A 410 -4.55 64.75 -6.73
CA THR A 410 -4.25 63.63 -7.64
C THR A 410 -3.17 62.73 -7.05
N GLN A 411 -3.55 61.53 -6.59
CA GLN A 411 -2.61 60.53 -6.07
C GLN A 411 -2.30 59.46 -7.13
N SER A 412 -1.03 59.14 -7.30
CA SER A 412 -0.57 58.00 -8.10
C SER A 412 0.40 57.12 -7.31
N GLY A 413 0.58 55.87 -7.74
CA GLY A 413 1.57 54.95 -7.17
C GLY A 413 1.24 54.36 -5.79
N SER A 414 0.01 54.55 -5.29
CA SER A 414 -0.43 53.88 -4.05
C SER A 414 -0.66 52.39 -4.26
N SER A 415 -0.43 51.58 -3.23
CA SER A 415 -0.64 50.13 -3.29
C SER A 415 -1.08 49.54 -1.96
N LEU A 416 -1.78 48.42 -2.02
CA LEU A 416 -2.08 47.56 -0.88
C LEU A 416 -1.14 46.36 -0.92
N ALA A 417 -0.43 46.07 0.16
CA ALA A 417 0.47 44.92 0.24
C ALA A 417 -0.07 43.89 1.24
N PHE A 418 -0.19 42.63 0.81
CA PHE A 418 -0.63 41.50 1.62
C PHE A 418 0.51 40.49 1.72
N PRO A 419 1.28 40.53 2.82
CA PRO A 419 2.32 39.55 3.07
C PRO A 419 1.71 38.23 3.53
N ILE A 420 2.00 37.14 2.82
CA ILE A 420 1.61 35.78 3.18
C ILE A 420 2.88 35.00 3.54
N THR A 421 2.96 34.57 4.79
CA THR A 421 4.08 33.82 5.37
C THR A 421 3.82 32.31 5.34
N GLU A 422 4.88 31.52 5.45
CA GLU A 422 4.79 30.05 5.57
C GLU A 422 3.88 29.61 6.74
N ALA A 423 3.92 30.33 7.87
CA ALA A 423 3.10 30.03 9.05
C ALA A 423 1.60 30.16 8.79
N GLN A 424 1.20 31.07 7.89
CA GLN A 424 -0.22 31.25 7.53
C GLN A 424 -0.76 30.09 6.68
N PHE A 425 0.10 29.43 5.89
CA PHE A 425 -0.28 28.20 5.18
C PHE A 425 -0.42 27.00 6.13
N THR A 426 0.41 26.90 7.17
CA THR A 426 0.41 25.76 8.10
C THR A 426 -0.64 25.86 9.20
N ALA A 427 -0.81 27.03 9.82
CA ALA A 427 -1.75 27.22 10.92
C ALA A 427 -3.16 27.63 10.44
N GLY A 428 -3.29 28.09 9.19
CA GLY A 428 -4.44 28.87 8.76
C GLY A 428 -4.44 30.27 9.39
N GLY A 429 -5.04 31.24 8.71
CA GLY A 429 -5.14 32.61 9.21
C GLY A 429 -5.30 33.62 8.08
N SER A 430 -5.56 34.87 8.45
CA SER A 430 -5.67 36.00 7.52
C SER A 430 -4.32 36.70 7.36
N SER A 431 -4.05 37.23 6.15
CA SER A 431 -2.98 38.20 5.93
C SER A 431 -3.44 39.59 6.36
N THR A 432 -2.61 40.28 7.15
CA THR A 432 -2.86 41.69 7.48
C THR A 432 -2.31 42.55 6.36
N GLY A 433 -3.20 43.15 5.57
CA GLY A 433 -2.79 44.08 4.52
C GLY A 433 -2.27 45.40 5.08
N SER A 434 -1.29 46.01 4.40
CA SER A 434 -0.82 47.37 4.66
C SER A 434 -1.07 48.28 3.46
N PHE A 435 -1.33 49.57 3.72
CA PHE A 435 -1.47 50.58 2.68
C PHE A 435 -0.15 51.33 2.51
N ASN A 436 0.42 51.30 1.30
CA ASN A 436 1.61 52.07 0.94
C ASN A 436 1.18 53.25 0.07
N PHE A 437 1.34 54.47 0.60
CA PHE A 437 1.11 55.68 -0.18
C PHE A 437 2.20 55.88 -1.22
N GLY A 438 1.80 56.29 -2.43
CA GLY A 438 2.74 56.73 -3.44
C GLY A 438 3.40 58.08 -3.09
N PRO A 439 4.25 58.62 -3.98
CA PRO A 439 4.87 59.94 -3.79
C PRO A 439 3.83 61.05 -3.60
N PRO A 440 4.22 62.20 -3.01
CA PRO A 440 3.30 63.30 -2.70
C PRO A 440 2.52 63.74 -3.94
N ALA A 441 1.20 63.80 -3.79
CA ALA A 441 0.28 64.20 -4.84
C ALA A 441 0.45 65.67 -5.26
N ALA A 442 -0.03 65.98 -6.46
CA ALA A 442 -0.26 67.35 -6.89
C ALA A 442 -1.62 67.84 -6.38
N VAL A 443 -1.64 69.00 -5.70
CA VAL A 443 -2.87 69.72 -5.31
C VAL A 443 -3.15 70.82 -6.34
N GLN A 444 -4.39 70.87 -6.82
CA GLN A 444 -4.87 71.93 -7.70
C GLN A 444 -6.11 72.56 -7.09
N VAL A 445 -6.12 73.89 -6.93
CA VAL A 445 -7.32 74.64 -6.56
C VAL A 445 -8.22 74.76 -7.79
N LEU A 446 -9.47 74.28 -7.69
CA LEU A 446 -10.45 74.31 -8.77
C LEU A 446 -11.35 75.55 -8.70
N HIS A 447 -11.76 75.91 -7.50
CA HIS A 447 -12.54 77.11 -7.22
C HIS A 447 -12.07 77.69 -5.89
N ASP A 448 -11.82 79.00 -5.89
CA ASP A 448 -11.49 79.76 -4.69
C ASP A 448 -12.55 80.84 -4.50
N GLY A 449 -13.46 80.59 -3.55
CA GLY A 449 -14.54 81.49 -3.15
C GLY A 449 -14.30 82.11 -1.78
N ASN A 450 -13.03 82.27 -1.37
CA ASN A 450 -12.69 82.86 -0.08
C ASN A 450 -13.13 84.34 -0.03
N GLU A 451 -13.87 84.71 1.01
CA GLU A 451 -14.38 86.07 1.21
C GLU A 451 -13.80 86.67 2.51
N ILE A 452 -13.39 87.94 2.43
CA ILE A 452 -13.07 88.77 3.60
C ILE A 452 -14.11 89.87 3.68
N ASN A 453 -15.00 89.77 4.66
CA ASN A 453 -16.13 90.68 4.84
C ASN A 453 -15.88 91.60 6.06
N CYS A 454 -16.77 92.58 6.24
CA CYS A 454 -16.75 93.60 7.32
C CYS A 454 -15.73 94.75 7.16
N LEU A 455 -15.53 95.57 8.20
CA LEU A 455 -14.71 96.80 8.16
C LEU A 455 -13.25 96.53 7.70
N ALA A 456 -12.73 95.32 7.97
CA ALA A 456 -11.44 94.85 7.49
C ALA A 456 -11.36 94.69 5.96
N GLY A 457 -12.44 94.30 5.27
CA GLY A 457 -12.50 94.27 3.81
C GLY A 457 -12.36 95.66 3.20
N PHE A 458 -12.94 96.68 3.83
CA PHE A 458 -12.81 98.08 3.42
C PHE A 458 -11.38 98.63 3.62
N LEU A 459 -10.68 98.19 4.68
CA LEU A 459 -9.27 98.52 4.91
C LEU A 459 -8.32 97.73 4.01
N ALA A 460 -8.63 96.47 3.69
CA ALA A 460 -7.88 95.64 2.76
C ALA A 460 -7.97 96.18 1.33
N ASP A 461 -9.15 96.63 0.86
CA ASP A 461 -9.31 97.30 -0.43
C ASP A 461 -8.55 98.64 -0.49
N LEU A 462 -8.48 99.37 0.63
CA LEU A 462 -7.72 100.62 0.72
C LEU A 462 -6.20 100.40 0.68
N ILE A 463 -5.71 99.27 1.22
CA ILE A 463 -4.30 98.86 1.17
C ILE A 463 -3.94 98.20 -0.18
N ASN A 464 -4.87 97.45 -0.79
CA ASN A 464 -4.69 96.81 -2.09
C ASN A 464 -4.55 97.81 -3.24
N ALA A 465 -5.05 99.05 -3.10
CA ALA A 465 -4.82 100.11 -4.08
C ALA A 465 -3.33 100.55 -4.20
N VAL A 466 -2.46 100.17 -3.24
CA VAL A 466 -1.02 100.53 -3.25
C VAL A 466 -0.11 99.36 -3.66
N VAL A 467 -0.59 98.11 -3.71
CA VAL A 467 0.20 96.90 -4.03
C VAL A 467 -0.23 96.21 -5.34
N PHE A 468 -1.15 96.81 -6.11
CA PHE A 468 -1.79 96.20 -7.29
C PHE A 468 -0.93 96.04 -8.56
N VAL A 469 0.40 96.20 -8.52
CA VAL A 469 1.24 96.16 -9.74
C VAL A 469 2.05 94.86 -9.92
N PHE A 470 2.20 93.98 -8.91
CA PHE A 470 3.06 92.78 -9.10
C PHE A 470 2.58 91.42 -8.57
N THR A 471 1.39 91.28 -8.00
CA THR A 471 0.83 89.95 -7.66
C THR A 471 -0.67 89.97 -7.92
N PHE A 472 -1.15 89.16 -8.88
CA PHE A 472 -2.54 89.09 -9.34
C PHE A 472 -3.52 88.74 -8.20
N GLY A 473 -3.91 89.72 -7.37
CA GLY A 473 -5.18 89.78 -6.67
C GLY A 473 -5.57 88.61 -5.76
N GLN A 474 -4.64 87.85 -5.20
CA GLN A 474 -4.95 86.78 -4.24
C GLN A 474 -4.31 87.13 -2.89
N VAL A 475 -5.14 87.27 -1.85
CA VAL A 475 -4.68 87.11 -0.47
C VAL A 475 -4.36 85.62 -0.36
N ASP A 476 -3.09 85.27 -0.47
CA ASP A 476 -2.61 83.89 -0.50
C ASP A 476 -2.79 83.29 0.91
N PHE A 477 -4.01 82.82 1.20
CA PHE A 477 -4.22 81.94 2.34
C PHE A 477 -3.46 80.66 2.02
N ASP A 478 -2.35 80.45 2.71
CA ASP A 478 -1.51 79.26 2.56
C ASP A 478 -2.22 78.04 3.19
N VAL A 479 -3.38 77.66 2.64
CA VAL A 479 -4.18 76.50 3.04
C VAL A 479 -3.60 75.21 2.44
N THR A 480 -2.85 75.32 1.35
CA THR A 480 -2.40 74.23 0.48
C THR A 480 -1.35 73.30 1.11
N PRO A 481 -0.23 73.77 1.72
CA PRO A 481 0.85 72.88 2.15
C PRO A 481 0.59 72.12 3.47
N ASN A 482 -0.44 72.49 4.25
CA ASN A 482 -0.79 71.85 5.53
C ASN A 482 -1.90 70.79 5.45
N LEU A 483 -2.50 70.62 4.27
CA LEU A 483 -3.47 69.56 3.95
C LEU A 483 -2.77 68.30 3.41
N GLU A 484 -1.67 68.47 2.66
CA GLU A 484 -0.88 67.40 2.03
C GLU A 484 -0.42 66.30 3.01
N GLY A 485 -0.07 66.66 4.24
CA GLY A 485 0.37 65.71 5.26
C GLY A 485 -0.73 65.12 6.15
N LYS A 486 -1.94 65.72 6.19
CA LYS A 486 -2.97 65.39 7.20
C LYS A 486 -4.27 64.80 6.66
N LEU A 487 -4.59 65.03 5.39
CA LEU A 487 -5.67 64.29 4.71
C LEU A 487 -5.39 62.77 4.67
N PHE A 488 -4.13 62.38 4.83
CA PHE A 488 -3.66 60.99 4.79
C PHE A 488 -3.00 60.51 6.10
N GLU A 489 -3.03 61.33 7.18
CA GLU A 489 -2.90 60.82 8.57
C GLU A 489 -4.16 60.04 8.99
N VAL A 490 -5.19 60.05 8.15
CA VAL A 490 -6.38 59.21 8.28
C VAL A 490 -5.93 57.76 8.18
N ASP A 491 -6.35 56.95 9.15
CA ASP A 491 -6.18 55.51 9.11
C ASP A 491 -7.09 54.92 8.02
N LEU A 492 -6.70 55.16 6.76
CA LEU A 492 -7.34 54.61 5.57
C LEU A 492 -7.26 53.08 5.61
N GLN A 493 -6.28 52.51 6.31
CA GLN A 493 -6.18 51.09 6.54
C GLN A 493 -7.39 50.57 7.33
N ASP A 494 -7.80 51.27 8.39
CA ASP A 494 -9.01 50.96 9.17
C ASP A 494 -10.31 51.29 8.42
N LYS A 495 -10.39 52.43 7.72
CA LYS A 495 -11.61 52.88 7.04
C LYS A 495 -11.94 52.11 5.76
N VAL A 496 -10.92 51.70 4.99
CA VAL A 496 -11.07 50.84 3.80
C VAL A 496 -11.24 49.36 4.21
N GLY A 497 -10.95 49.04 5.49
CA GLY A 497 -11.02 47.67 6.00
C GLY A 497 -9.96 46.77 5.35
N VAL A 498 -8.78 47.31 5.06
CA VAL A 498 -7.67 46.58 4.41
C VAL A 498 -7.27 45.33 5.20
N GLN A 499 -7.47 45.35 6.53
CA GLN A 499 -7.26 44.20 7.40
C GLN A 499 -8.21 43.02 7.12
N THR A 500 -9.30 43.23 6.37
CA THR A 500 -10.33 42.22 6.05
C THR A 500 -10.36 41.83 4.58
N PHE A 501 -9.30 42.15 3.82
CA PHE A 501 -9.25 41.79 2.40
C PHE A 501 -9.30 40.26 2.24
N PRO A 502 -10.17 39.72 1.36
CA PRO A 502 -10.56 38.31 1.40
C PRO A 502 -9.54 37.41 0.69
N VAL A 503 -8.33 37.29 1.22
CA VAL A 503 -7.43 36.18 0.88
C VAL A 503 -7.44 35.20 2.04
N GLU A 504 -8.55 34.46 2.17
CA GLU A 504 -8.60 33.31 3.06
C GLU A 504 -7.90 32.14 2.39
N ILE A 505 -6.78 31.71 2.96
CA ILE A 505 -6.08 30.50 2.51
C ILE A 505 -6.81 29.31 3.11
N LYS A 506 -7.60 28.62 2.29
CA LYS A 506 -8.15 27.32 2.68
C LYS A 506 -7.00 26.33 2.86
N GLN A 507 -7.12 25.44 3.85
CA GLN A 507 -6.18 24.33 4.00
C GLN A 507 -6.23 23.45 2.74
N ILE A 508 -5.07 23.22 2.12
CA ILE A 508 -4.93 22.27 1.02
C ILE A 508 -4.75 20.89 1.65
N LYS A 509 -5.73 19.99 1.47
CA LYS A 509 -5.65 18.61 1.92
C LYS A 509 -6.42 17.67 0.99
N PRO A 510 -5.96 16.42 0.79
CA PRO A 510 -6.77 15.36 0.22
C PRO A 510 -8.17 15.30 0.85
N ASN A 511 -9.17 14.99 0.03
CA ASN A 511 -10.53 14.73 0.49
C ASN A 511 -10.60 13.32 1.10
N GLU A 512 -10.46 13.28 2.42
CA GLU A 512 -10.45 12.05 3.21
C GLU A 512 -11.78 11.26 3.13
N GLN A 513 -12.91 11.90 2.75
CA GLN A 513 -14.23 11.25 2.66
C GLN A 513 -14.38 10.37 1.41
N THR A 514 -13.74 10.71 0.30
CA THR A 514 -13.79 9.91 -0.92
C THR A 514 -13.04 8.59 -0.75
N ILE A 515 -11.93 8.62 -0.01
CA ILE A 515 -11.06 7.44 0.19
C ILE A 515 -11.70 6.41 1.12
N ALA A 516 -12.52 6.85 2.08
CA ALA A 516 -13.27 5.97 2.98
C ALA A 516 -14.18 4.96 2.27
N GLN A 517 -14.56 5.21 1.00
CA GLN A 517 -15.36 4.31 0.18
C GLN A 517 -14.63 3.03 -0.21
N PHE A 518 -13.30 3.02 -0.14
CA PHE A 518 -12.44 1.87 -0.45
C PHE A 518 -11.96 1.13 0.80
N MET A 519 -12.68 1.24 1.92
CA MET A 519 -12.32 0.66 3.23
C MET A 519 -10.92 1.05 3.72
N LEU A 520 -10.32 2.10 3.17
CA LEU A 520 -9.05 2.67 3.58
C LEU A 520 -9.30 4.01 4.25
N LYS A 521 -8.43 4.36 5.18
CA LYS A 521 -8.40 5.68 5.81
C LYS A 521 -7.08 6.34 5.49
N LEU A 522 -7.15 7.39 4.66
CA LEU A 522 -6.07 8.35 4.48
C LEU A 522 -6.28 9.48 5.50
N THR A 523 -5.28 9.71 6.34
CA THR A 523 -5.17 10.94 7.14
C THR A 523 -4.02 11.73 6.57
N SER A 524 -4.21 13.03 6.36
CA SER A 524 -3.18 13.88 5.76
C SER A 524 -2.99 15.15 6.57
N GLN A 525 -1.74 15.60 6.66
CA GLN A 525 -1.39 16.83 7.34
C GLN A 525 -0.34 17.58 6.52
N LEU A 526 -0.47 18.91 6.49
CA LEU A 526 0.59 19.73 5.94
C LEU A 526 1.86 19.59 6.79
N ASP A 527 2.97 19.27 6.13
CA ASP A 527 4.26 19.02 6.79
C ASP A 527 5.14 20.26 6.74
N THR A 528 5.52 20.67 5.53
CA THR A 528 6.42 21.81 5.32
C THR A 528 5.91 22.72 4.22
N VAL A 529 6.18 24.02 4.37
CA VAL A 529 5.97 25.05 3.33
C VAL A 529 7.26 25.81 3.23
N ASN A 530 7.81 25.93 2.03
CA ASN A 530 9.02 26.67 1.75
C ASN A 530 8.77 27.70 0.65
N ILE A 531 8.99 28.98 0.97
CA ILE A 531 8.85 30.10 0.05
C ILE A 531 10.22 30.69 -0.20
N SER A 532 10.60 30.80 -1.46
CA SER A 532 11.86 31.41 -1.88
C SER A 532 11.66 32.29 -3.11
N PRO A 533 12.63 33.15 -3.47
CA PRO A 533 12.57 33.90 -4.72
C PRO A 533 12.43 33.00 -5.96
N SER A 534 12.86 31.74 -5.86
CA SER A 534 12.74 30.73 -6.92
C SER A 534 11.34 30.14 -7.05
N GLY A 535 10.49 30.24 -6.02
CA GLY A 535 9.12 29.74 -6.02
C GLY A 535 8.67 29.18 -4.67
N PHE A 536 7.58 28.41 -4.70
CA PHE A 536 6.86 27.86 -3.55
C PHE A 536 6.87 26.33 -3.61
N VAL A 537 7.18 25.67 -2.50
CA VAL A 537 7.04 24.22 -2.33
C VAL A 537 6.23 23.94 -1.07
N MET A 538 5.33 22.99 -1.18
CA MET A 538 4.49 22.53 -0.10
C MET A 538 4.49 21.01 -0.04
N SER A 539 4.82 20.45 1.12
CA SER A 539 4.83 19.01 1.38
C SER A 539 3.69 18.64 2.33
N ILE A 540 3.01 17.55 2.01
CA ILE A 540 1.94 16.94 2.79
C ILE A 540 2.41 15.56 3.20
N LYS A 541 2.44 15.30 4.50
CA LYS A 541 2.64 13.97 5.05
C LYS A 541 1.30 13.25 5.14
N ALA A 542 1.32 11.94 4.99
CA ALA A 542 0.08 11.16 5.02
C ALA A 542 0.25 9.83 5.74
N THR A 543 -0.85 9.33 6.26
CA THR A 543 -0.95 8.03 6.88
C THR A 543 -2.06 7.26 6.21
N ILE A 544 -1.74 6.08 5.69
CA ILE A 544 -2.68 5.15 5.10
C ILE A 544 -2.90 4.03 6.12
N SER A 545 -4.16 3.77 6.43
CA SER A 545 -4.56 2.73 7.35
C SER A 545 -5.72 1.93 6.77
N SER A 546 -5.76 0.66 7.13
CA SER A 546 -6.89 -0.18 6.78
C SER A 546 -8.04 0.00 7.77
N THR A 547 -9.28 0.01 7.30
CA THR A 547 -10.46 -0.02 8.21
C THR A 547 -10.88 -1.44 8.60
N SER A 548 -10.34 -2.46 7.94
CA SER A 548 -10.61 -3.89 8.18
C SER A 548 -9.36 -4.76 7.93
N THR A 549 -9.34 -5.98 8.44
CA THR A 549 -8.29 -6.96 8.07
C THR A 549 -9.00 -8.23 7.69
N ASP A 550 -8.61 -8.79 6.54
CA ASP A 550 -9.07 -10.10 6.13
C ASP A 550 -8.34 -11.15 7.00
N PRO A 551 -9.05 -11.93 7.84
CA PRO A 551 -8.43 -12.93 8.71
C PRO A 551 -7.76 -14.07 7.94
N GLU A 552 -8.00 -14.19 6.63
CA GLU A 552 -7.40 -15.21 5.76
C GLU A 552 -6.03 -14.82 5.22
N ILE A 553 -5.67 -13.53 5.30
CA ILE A 553 -4.39 -12.99 4.86
C ILE A 553 -3.40 -13.09 6.03
N ALA A 554 -2.26 -13.74 5.79
CA ALA A 554 -1.19 -13.81 6.77
C ALA A 554 -0.73 -12.39 7.14
N THR A 555 -0.23 -12.20 8.36
CA THR A 555 0.27 -10.89 8.78
C THR A 555 1.45 -10.47 7.91
N THR A 556 1.21 -9.56 6.97
CA THR A 556 2.24 -9.01 6.10
C THR A 556 2.96 -7.85 6.78
N PRO A 557 4.31 -7.83 6.82
CA PRO A 557 5.06 -6.71 7.38
C PRO A 557 4.85 -5.35 6.68
N GLY A 558 4.27 -5.34 5.48
CA GLY A 558 3.81 -4.13 4.78
C GLY A 558 4.72 -3.69 3.63
N ALA A 559 4.61 -2.42 3.22
CA ALA A 559 5.35 -1.88 2.07
C ALA A 559 6.71 -1.28 2.49
N VAL A 560 7.68 -1.31 1.57
CA VAL A 560 8.98 -0.65 1.73
C VAL A 560 8.80 0.85 1.79
N LEU A 561 9.56 1.52 2.66
CA LEU A 561 9.68 2.97 2.67
C LEU A 561 11.11 3.40 2.31
N VAL A 562 11.21 4.28 1.31
CA VAL A 562 12.47 4.88 0.87
C VAL A 562 12.66 6.28 1.47
N ASN A 563 11.56 6.97 1.83
CA ASN A 563 11.55 8.31 2.42
C ASN A 563 12.39 9.32 1.60
N PRO A 564 12.04 9.55 0.33
CA PRO A 564 12.77 10.47 -0.55
C PRO A 564 12.76 11.91 -0.04
N ALA A 565 13.79 12.67 -0.44
CA ALA A 565 13.84 14.10 -0.15
C ALA A 565 12.67 14.83 -0.84
N THR A 566 12.26 15.97 -0.29
CA THR A 566 11.21 16.79 -0.89
C THR A 566 11.70 17.38 -2.24
N PRO A 567 10.91 17.31 -3.33
CA PRO A 567 11.17 18.04 -4.56
C PRO A 567 11.41 19.54 -4.33
N SER A 568 12.24 20.13 -5.19
CA SER A 568 12.68 21.52 -5.08
C SER A 568 11.94 22.44 -6.06
N VAL A 569 12.08 23.75 -5.93
CA VAL A 569 11.64 24.70 -6.97
C VAL A 569 12.78 25.69 -7.27
N PRO A 570 13.25 25.81 -8.53
CA PRO A 570 12.75 25.10 -9.72
C PRO A 570 13.15 23.61 -9.73
N GLU A 571 12.22 22.74 -10.16
CA GLU A 571 12.51 21.34 -10.43
C GLU A 571 12.79 21.11 -11.93
N PRO A 572 13.85 20.38 -12.31
CA PRO A 572 14.12 20.03 -13.70
C PRO A 572 12.94 19.28 -14.35
N ASN A 573 12.77 19.46 -15.66
CA ASN A 573 11.74 18.78 -16.48
C ASN A 573 10.27 19.00 -16.04
N THR A 574 10.01 19.86 -15.05
CA THR A 574 8.66 20.29 -14.66
C THR A 574 8.29 21.62 -15.32
N GLY A 575 6.99 21.82 -15.56
CA GLY A 575 6.39 23.08 -15.99
C GLY A 575 6.41 24.16 -14.91
N ASN A 576 5.45 25.10 -14.95
CA ASN A 576 5.36 26.13 -13.91
C ASN A 576 4.74 25.63 -12.61
N THR A 577 4.03 24.50 -12.64
CA THR A 577 3.49 23.82 -11.46
C THR A 577 3.69 22.32 -11.58
N TYR A 578 3.93 21.66 -10.46
CA TYR A 578 3.86 20.21 -10.35
C TYR A 578 3.14 19.80 -9.07
N PHE A 579 2.39 18.70 -9.14
CA PHE A 579 1.81 18.01 -8.00
C PHE A 579 2.14 16.53 -8.11
N VAL A 580 2.93 16.01 -7.18
CA VAL A 580 3.46 14.64 -7.23
C VAL A 580 3.14 13.86 -5.96
N ALA A 581 2.92 12.56 -6.12
CA ALA A 581 2.80 11.60 -5.03
C ALA A 581 4.07 10.76 -4.94
N ASN A 582 4.49 10.48 -3.71
CA ASN A 582 5.58 9.54 -3.44
C ASN A 582 5.12 8.11 -3.79
N ALA A 583 5.97 7.32 -4.47
CA ALA A 583 5.74 5.91 -4.75
C ALA A 583 5.47 5.09 -3.48
N ASP A 584 6.06 5.46 -2.34
CA ASP A 584 5.79 4.84 -1.04
C ASP A 584 4.31 4.97 -0.64
N ALA A 585 3.66 6.10 -0.94
CA ALA A 585 2.23 6.29 -0.68
C ALA A 585 1.35 5.37 -1.55
N LEU A 586 1.75 5.13 -2.80
CA LEU A 586 1.08 4.19 -3.70
C LEU A 586 1.33 2.73 -3.28
N ASN A 587 2.54 2.40 -2.83
CA ASN A 587 2.88 1.06 -2.33
C ASN A 587 2.17 0.75 -1.00
N GLN A 588 1.99 1.75 -0.13
CA GLN A 588 1.16 1.63 1.07
C GLN A 588 -0.32 1.48 0.73
N LEU A 589 -0.80 2.08 -0.36
CA LEU A 589 -2.15 1.80 -0.84
C LEU A 589 -2.32 0.31 -1.22
N PHE A 590 -1.37 -0.26 -1.97
CA PHE A 590 -1.39 -1.68 -2.32
C PHE A 590 -1.32 -2.59 -1.10
N ALA A 591 -0.45 -2.28 -0.13
CA ALA A 591 -0.39 -3.03 1.12
C ALA A 591 -1.70 -2.98 1.91
N GLY A 592 -2.40 -1.85 1.90
CA GLY A 592 -3.72 -1.71 2.51
C GLY A 592 -4.76 -2.59 1.83
N MET A 593 -4.78 -2.61 0.49
CA MET A 593 -5.66 -3.48 -0.29
C MET A 593 -5.36 -4.97 -0.09
N THR A 594 -4.09 -5.36 0.01
CA THR A 594 -3.70 -6.76 0.36
C THR A 594 -4.21 -7.14 1.75
N THR A 595 -3.99 -6.27 2.75
CA THR A 595 -4.41 -6.52 4.15
C THR A 595 -5.92 -6.69 4.29
N GLN A 596 -6.71 -6.03 3.45
CA GLN A 596 -8.17 -6.13 3.42
C GLN A 596 -8.71 -7.30 2.61
N GLY A 597 -7.84 -8.05 1.93
CA GLY A 597 -8.26 -9.04 0.96
C GLY A 597 -8.94 -8.42 -0.26
N GLU A 598 -8.72 -7.16 -0.61
CA GLU A 598 -9.23 -6.60 -1.88
C GLU A 598 -8.40 -7.08 -3.07
N LEU A 599 -7.10 -7.35 -2.85
CA LEU A 599 -6.24 -8.08 -3.80
C LEU A 599 -6.41 -9.61 -3.64
N LYS A 600 -7.65 -10.02 -3.35
CA LYS A 600 -8.06 -11.33 -2.81
C LYS A 600 -7.53 -12.52 -3.58
N THR A 601 -7.55 -13.66 -2.90
CA THR A 601 -7.43 -14.94 -3.56
C THR A 601 -8.67 -15.23 -4.41
N ILE A 602 -8.52 -15.30 -5.73
CA ILE A 602 -9.63 -15.56 -6.64
C ILE A 602 -9.43 -16.91 -7.31
N CYS A 603 -10.38 -17.82 -7.13
CA CYS A 603 -10.55 -18.98 -8.00
C CYS A 603 -11.56 -18.64 -9.10
N LYS A 604 -11.13 -18.73 -10.36
CA LYS A 604 -12.04 -18.63 -11.51
C LYS A 604 -11.96 -19.89 -12.38
N PRO A 605 -13.08 -20.30 -13.00
CA PRO A 605 -13.07 -21.27 -14.07
C PRO A 605 -12.13 -20.77 -15.16
N SER A 606 -11.15 -21.60 -15.50
CA SER A 606 -10.18 -21.26 -16.55
C SER A 606 -10.80 -21.26 -17.95
N GLY A 607 -12.01 -21.82 -18.10
CA GLY A 607 -12.57 -22.19 -19.39
C GLY A 607 -11.87 -23.37 -20.07
N LYS A 608 -10.82 -23.92 -19.43
CA LYS A 608 -10.03 -25.06 -19.88
C LYS A 608 -10.39 -26.34 -19.14
N THR A 609 -10.06 -27.46 -19.76
CA THR A 609 -10.24 -28.82 -19.28
C THR A 609 -8.91 -29.56 -19.25
N VAL A 610 -8.86 -30.72 -18.58
CA VAL A 610 -7.65 -31.56 -18.55
C VAL A 610 -7.15 -31.90 -19.96
N ALA A 611 -8.05 -32.09 -20.94
CA ALA A 611 -7.67 -32.34 -22.32
C ALA A 611 -6.95 -31.15 -22.98
N ASP A 612 -7.27 -29.91 -22.56
CA ASP A 612 -6.66 -28.68 -23.09
C ASP A 612 -5.23 -28.47 -22.56
N LEU A 613 -4.81 -29.17 -21.50
CA LEU A 613 -3.43 -29.17 -21.00
C LEU A 613 -2.52 -30.13 -21.78
N LEU A 614 -3.08 -30.97 -22.64
CA LEU A 614 -2.35 -31.96 -23.42
C LEU A 614 -2.08 -31.42 -24.84
N PRO A 615 -1.00 -31.85 -25.51
CA PRO A 615 -0.71 -31.44 -26.88
C PRO A 615 -1.92 -31.64 -27.79
N ALA A 616 -2.21 -30.69 -28.69
CA ALA A 616 -3.35 -30.77 -29.61
C ALA A 616 -3.34 -32.09 -30.40
N ASP A 617 -2.16 -32.55 -30.81
CA ASP A 617 -1.92 -33.85 -31.43
C ASP A 617 -1.05 -34.72 -30.52
N CYS A 618 -1.60 -35.83 -30.01
CA CYS A 618 -0.87 -36.75 -29.14
C CYS A 618 0.17 -37.58 -29.93
N ASP A 619 0.00 -37.74 -31.25
CA ASP A 619 0.88 -38.58 -32.08
C ASP A 619 2.26 -37.94 -32.30
N THR A 620 2.44 -36.67 -31.96
CA THR A 620 3.72 -35.94 -32.09
C THR A 620 4.65 -36.15 -30.90
N LEU A 621 4.19 -36.81 -29.83
CA LEU A 621 4.99 -37.06 -28.62
C LEU A 621 6.12 -38.05 -28.92
N THR A 622 7.32 -37.76 -28.42
CA THR A 622 8.51 -38.62 -28.56
C THR A 622 9.26 -38.76 -27.24
N ALA A 623 9.88 -39.91 -27.02
CA ALA A 623 10.75 -40.19 -25.88
C ALA A 623 12.04 -40.90 -26.32
N ASP A 624 12.97 -41.09 -25.38
CA ASP A 624 14.29 -41.71 -25.62
C ASP A 624 14.22 -43.13 -26.18
N THR A 625 13.09 -43.83 -25.98
CA THR A 625 12.88 -45.19 -26.49
C THR A 625 11.53 -45.34 -27.18
N PRO A 626 11.39 -46.20 -28.21
CA PRO A 626 10.11 -46.45 -28.88
C PRO A 626 9.00 -46.94 -27.94
N ALA A 627 9.37 -47.71 -26.90
CA ALA A 627 8.42 -48.18 -25.89
C ALA A 627 7.91 -47.02 -25.02
N ALA A 628 8.80 -46.14 -24.56
CA ALA A 628 8.42 -44.94 -23.82
C ALA A 628 7.57 -43.98 -24.68
N THR A 629 7.92 -43.83 -25.96
CA THR A 629 7.12 -43.05 -26.92
C THR A 629 5.70 -43.61 -27.05
N ALA A 630 5.56 -44.93 -27.20
CA ALA A 630 4.23 -45.55 -27.27
C ALA A 630 3.44 -45.38 -25.97
N VAL A 631 4.10 -45.41 -24.80
CA VAL A 631 3.46 -45.15 -23.51
C VAL A 631 3.00 -43.69 -23.39
N LEU A 632 3.82 -42.73 -23.82
CA LEU A 632 3.49 -41.30 -23.82
C LEU A 632 2.31 -40.98 -24.74
N ILE A 633 2.35 -41.44 -25.99
CA ILE A 633 1.26 -41.24 -26.96
C ILE A 633 -0.03 -41.88 -26.43
N GLY A 634 0.06 -43.15 -25.98
CA GLY A 634 -1.08 -43.86 -25.42
C GLY A 634 -1.66 -43.16 -24.18
N GLY A 635 -0.81 -42.74 -23.25
CA GLY A 635 -1.21 -42.00 -22.06
C GLY A 635 -1.90 -40.68 -22.39
N CYS A 636 -1.39 -39.92 -23.37
CA CYS A 636 -2.00 -38.68 -23.85
C CYS A 636 -3.43 -38.90 -24.37
N HIS A 637 -3.62 -39.87 -25.28
CA HIS A 637 -4.95 -40.24 -25.77
C HIS A 637 -5.88 -40.72 -24.63
N GLY A 638 -5.35 -41.52 -23.70
CA GLY A 638 -6.10 -41.98 -22.54
C GLY A 638 -6.58 -40.84 -21.63
N ALA A 639 -5.73 -39.84 -21.42
CA ALA A 639 -6.04 -38.66 -20.63
C ALA A 639 -7.00 -37.69 -21.32
N LYS A 640 -6.91 -37.54 -22.65
CA LYS A 640 -7.93 -36.82 -23.46
C LYS A 640 -9.29 -37.52 -23.47
N GLY A 641 -9.32 -38.82 -23.16
CA GLY A 641 -10.53 -39.63 -23.18
C GLY A 641 -10.85 -40.26 -24.54
N ASP A 642 -9.86 -40.31 -25.44
CA ASP A 642 -10.00 -40.88 -26.77
C ASP A 642 -10.38 -42.37 -26.75
N ASP A 643 -10.76 -42.88 -27.91
CA ASP A 643 -11.01 -44.31 -28.10
C ASP A 643 -9.69 -45.08 -28.17
N CYS A 644 -9.31 -45.71 -27.07
CA CYS A 644 -8.08 -46.50 -27.00
C CYS A 644 -8.06 -47.69 -27.98
N THR A 645 -9.20 -48.16 -28.47
CA THR A 645 -9.27 -49.37 -29.30
C THR A 645 -8.69 -49.17 -30.70
N VAL A 646 -8.64 -47.93 -31.19
CA VAL A 646 -8.08 -47.59 -32.51
C VAL A 646 -6.56 -47.43 -32.50
N LEU A 647 -5.93 -47.41 -31.32
CA LEU A 647 -4.49 -47.23 -31.19
C LEU A 647 -3.70 -48.55 -31.39
N PRO A 648 -2.45 -48.47 -31.89
CA PRO A 648 -1.46 -49.55 -31.84
C PRO A 648 -1.32 -50.21 -30.46
N LEU A 649 -0.95 -51.50 -30.41
CA LEU A 649 -1.00 -52.32 -29.18
C LEU A 649 -0.30 -51.69 -27.96
N GLY A 650 0.92 -51.14 -28.13
CA GLY A 650 1.67 -50.50 -27.04
C GLY A 650 1.00 -49.22 -26.52
N GLN A 651 0.47 -48.40 -27.42
CA GLN A 651 -0.26 -47.18 -27.08
C GLN A 651 -1.63 -47.49 -26.47
N ARG A 652 -2.32 -48.51 -26.99
CA ARG A 652 -3.64 -48.97 -26.50
C ARG A 652 -3.60 -49.37 -25.03
N LEU A 653 -2.58 -50.12 -24.62
CA LEU A 653 -2.43 -50.55 -23.22
C LEU A 653 -2.23 -49.35 -22.30
N ALA A 654 -1.34 -48.42 -22.67
CA ALA A 654 -1.13 -47.18 -21.91
C ALA A 654 -2.38 -46.31 -21.87
N CYS A 655 -3.08 -46.14 -23.00
CA CYS A 655 -4.34 -45.40 -23.08
C CYS A 655 -5.41 -45.96 -22.15
N ALA A 656 -5.64 -47.28 -22.19
CA ALA A 656 -6.64 -47.92 -21.35
C ALA A 656 -6.28 -47.81 -19.86
N ALA A 657 -5.01 -48.01 -19.51
CA ALA A 657 -4.52 -47.89 -18.14
C ALA A 657 -4.68 -46.46 -17.61
N THR A 658 -4.29 -45.44 -18.38
CA THR A 658 -4.46 -44.03 -18.00
C THR A 658 -5.92 -43.66 -17.86
N LYS A 659 -6.77 -44.03 -18.83
CA LYS A 659 -8.21 -43.75 -18.80
C LYS A 659 -8.90 -44.40 -17.59
N GLN A 660 -8.53 -45.64 -17.25
CA GLN A 660 -9.03 -46.32 -16.06
C GLN A 660 -8.52 -45.68 -14.77
N GLY A 661 -7.22 -45.33 -14.72
CA GLY A 661 -6.62 -44.68 -13.55
C GLY A 661 -7.27 -43.33 -13.24
N LEU A 662 -7.47 -42.48 -14.25
CA LEU A 662 -8.16 -41.20 -14.10
C LEU A 662 -9.64 -41.39 -13.74
N GLY A 663 -10.33 -42.34 -14.36
CA GLY A 663 -11.73 -42.66 -14.04
C GLY A 663 -11.93 -43.11 -12.59
N ASN A 664 -10.99 -43.87 -12.02
CA ASN A 664 -11.04 -44.31 -10.61
C ASN A 664 -10.97 -43.14 -9.62
N ILE A 665 -10.39 -42.00 -10.03
CA ILE A 665 -10.36 -40.76 -9.25
C ILE A 665 -11.31 -39.70 -9.82
N ASN A 666 -12.31 -40.10 -10.63
CA ASN A 666 -13.31 -39.20 -11.19
C ASN A 666 -12.72 -38.01 -11.98
N ILE A 667 -11.63 -38.25 -12.71
CA ILE A 667 -11.02 -37.29 -13.64
C ILE A 667 -11.23 -37.80 -15.08
N SER A 668 -11.54 -36.87 -15.98
CA SER A 668 -11.73 -37.11 -17.41
C SER A 668 -11.09 -35.98 -18.22
N GLY A 669 -10.93 -36.17 -19.53
CA GLY A 669 -10.48 -35.10 -20.42
C GLY A 669 -11.35 -33.84 -20.33
N SER A 670 -12.66 -33.99 -20.08
CA SER A 670 -13.61 -32.88 -19.91
C SER A 670 -13.64 -32.25 -18.51
N THR A 671 -12.88 -32.78 -17.54
CA THR A 671 -12.83 -32.23 -16.19
C THR A 671 -12.32 -30.79 -16.24
N LYS A 672 -13.10 -29.87 -15.69
CA LYS A 672 -12.80 -28.44 -15.71
C LYS A 672 -11.63 -28.13 -14.78
N ILE A 673 -10.82 -27.17 -15.18
CA ILE A 673 -9.73 -26.63 -14.38
C ILE A 673 -10.13 -25.25 -13.88
N LEU A 674 -9.86 -25.01 -12.61
CA LEU A 674 -9.98 -23.72 -11.97
C LEU A 674 -8.56 -23.19 -11.74
N PHE A 675 -8.36 -21.91 -12.04
CA PHE A 675 -7.13 -21.22 -11.63
C PHE A 675 -7.44 -20.34 -10.44
N CYS A 676 -6.63 -20.50 -9.42
CA CYS A 676 -6.68 -19.77 -8.18
C CYS A 676 -5.40 -18.96 -8.04
N GLY A 677 -5.48 -17.65 -7.84
CA GLY A 677 -4.32 -16.80 -7.58
C GLY A 677 -4.45 -16.12 -6.23
N ARG A 678 -3.42 -16.18 -5.38
CA ARG A 678 -3.34 -15.57 -4.04
C ARG A 678 -2.12 -14.65 -3.96
N THR A 679 -2.34 -13.40 -3.56
CA THR A 679 -1.29 -12.42 -3.32
C THR A 679 -1.11 -12.22 -1.82
N ASP A 680 -0.12 -12.90 -1.25
CA ASP A 680 0.25 -12.74 0.17
C ASP A 680 1.25 -11.60 0.39
N VAL A 681 1.99 -11.21 -0.64
CA VAL A 681 2.96 -10.11 -0.57
C VAL A 681 2.39 -8.92 -1.35
N PRO A 682 2.29 -7.72 -0.75
CA PRO A 682 1.79 -6.54 -1.45
C PRO A 682 2.55 -6.26 -2.75
N PRO A 683 1.84 -5.99 -3.86
CA PRO A 683 2.47 -5.53 -5.09
C PRO A 683 3.26 -4.24 -4.87
N ARG A 684 4.33 -4.07 -5.64
CA ARG A 684 5.19 -2.90 -5.61
C ARG A 684 5.22 -2.20 -6.97
N LEU A 685 4.89 -0.93 -6.98
CA LEU A 685 5.08 -0.05 -8.13
C LEU A 685 6.51 0.48 -8.14
N LEU A 686 7.18 0.29 -9.27
CA LEU A 686 8.53 0.76 -9.56
C LEU A 686 8.46 1.70 -10.76
N LEU A 687 8.77 2.98 -10.57
CA LEU A 687 8.74 3.96 -11.65
C LEU A 687 10.08 3.91 -12.40
N GLN A 688 10.06 3.81 -13.73
CA GLN A 688 11.28 3.79 -14.55
C GLN A 688 11.06 4.64 -15.81
N ASP A 689 10.89 5.94 -15.61
CA ASP A 689 10.54 6.90 -16.65
C ASP A 689 11.71 7.16 -17.62
N ASN A 690 11.42 7.07 -18.91
CA ASN A 690 12.27 7.63 -19.94
C ASN A 690 11.76 9.04 -20.28
N PRO A 691 12.50 10.12 -19.96
CA PRO A 691 11.99 11.49 -20.14
C PRO A 691 11.76 11.90 -21.61
N VAL A 692 12.10 11.03 -22.58
CA VAL A 692 11.89 11.25 -24.02
C VAL A 692 10.54 10.68 -24.48
N THR A 693 9.94 9.75 -23.75
CA THR A 693 8.64 9.15 -24.08
C THR A 693 7.51 9.96 -23.43
N ALA A 694 6.30 9.81 -23.97
CA ALA A 694 5.11 10.50 -23.47
C ALA A 694 4.44 9.80 -22.27
N PRO A 695 4.29 8.45 -22.23
CA PRO A 695 3.88 7.76 -21.01
C PRO A 695 5.02 7.75 -20.00
N VAL A 696 4.68 7.63 -18.71
CA VAL A 696 5.66 7.27 -17.68
C VAL A 696 5.76 5.75 -17.66
N GLU A 697 6.91 5.20 -18.03
CA GLU A 697 7.13 3.77 -17.89
C GLU A 697 7.27 3.38 -16.41
N SER A 698 6.66 2.26 -16.04
CA SER A 698 6.74 1.68 -14.71
C SER A 698 6.61 0.17 -14.75
N PHE A 699 6.92 -0.48 -13.64
CA PHE A 699 6.69 -1.90 -13.44
C PHE A 699 5.82 -2.09 -12.21
N LEU A 700 4.70 -2.80 -12.37
CA LEU A 700 4.00 -3.36 -11.23
C LEU A 700 4.60 -4.74 -10.97
N ARG A 701 5.35 -4.87 -9.89
CA ARG A 701 5.94 -6.13 -9.46
C ARG A 701 5.01 -6.82 -8.48
N ILE A 702 4.61 -8.04 -8.82
CA ILE A 702 3.91 -8.96 -7.92
C ILE A 702 4.93 -10.02 -7.54
N ASN A 703 5.49 -9.86 -6.34
CA ASN A 703 6.47 -10.80 -5.79
C ASN A 703 5.73 -11.98 -5.15
N ASP A 704 6.28 -13.20 -5.29
CA ASP A 704 5.77 -14.40 -4.63
C ASP A 704 4.26 -14.69 -4.87
N LEU A 705 3.74 -14.45 -6.08
CA LEU A 705 2.33 -14.72 -6.41
C LEU A 705 2.06 -16.23 -6.38
N LEU A 706 1.20 -16.70 -5.47
CA LEU A 706 0.79 -18.09 -5.42
C LEU A 706 -0.32 -18.36 -6.44
N VAL A 707 -0.06 -19.23 -7.41
CA VAL A 707 -1.04 -19.68 -8.38
C VAL A 707 -1.27 -21.18 -8.21
N GLY A 708 -2.50 -21.57 -7.91
CA GLY A 708 -2.95 -22.96 -7.84
C GLY A 708 -3.88 -23.32 -9.00
N ALA A 709 -3.70 -24.49 -9.59
CA ALA A 709 -4.68 -25.13 -10.44
C ALA A 709 -5.45 -26.17 -9.64
N VAL A 710 -6.78 -26.11 -9.67
CA VAL A 710 -7.69 -27.02 -8.98
C VAL A 710 -8.56 -27.73 -10.00
N LEU A 711 -8.72 -29.04 -9.87
CA LEU A 711 -9.62 -29.82 -10.72
C LEU A 711 -11.02 -29.86 -10.10
N ASP A 712 -12.03 -29.38 -10.83
CA ASP A 712 -13.44 -29.51 -10.47
C ASP A 712 -13.94 -30.92 -10.84
N ARG A 713 -13.74 -31.86 -9.92
CA ARG A 713 -14.02 -33.29 -10.15
C ARG A 713 -15.52 -33.60 -10.19
N ASP A 714 -16.37 -32.80 -9.56
CA ASP A 714 -17.82 -32.96 -9.55
C ASP A 714 -18.55 -32.10 -10.60
N GLY A 715 -17.82 -31.21 -11.28
CA GLY A 715 -18.28 -30.46 -12.45
C GLY A 715 -19.44 -29.51 -12.15
N ASN A 716 -19.56 -29.09 -10.89
CA ASN A 716 -20.70 -28.33 -10.39
C ASN A 716 -20.48 -26.82 -10.42
N ASP A 717 -19.31 -26.35 -10.84
CA ASP A 717 -18.92 -24.93 -10.81
C ASP A 717 -19.12 -24.28 -9.42
N ALA A 718 -19.22 -25.07 -8.34
CA ALA A 718 -19.50 -24.60 -6.98
C ALA A 718 -18.30 -23.88 -6.35
N ILE A 719 -17.17 -23.85 -7.06
CA ILE A 719 -15.89 -23.24 -6.66
C ILE A 719 -15.71 -21.87 -7.34
N ASN A 720 -16.80 -21.23 -7.75
CA ASN A 720 -16.80 -19.80 -8.08
C ASN A 720 -16.80 -18.97 -6.78
N GLY A 721 -15.61 -18.64 -6.26
CA GLY A 721 -15.51 -17.91 -4.99
C GLY A 721 -14.11 -17.82 -4.40
N GLU A 722 -14.06 -17.56 -3.09
CA GLU A 722 -12.83 -17.48 -2.28
C GLU A 722 -12.14 -18.86 -2.19
N LEU A 723 -10.80 -18.87 -2.17
CA LEU A 723 -9.99 -20.09 -2.11
C LEU A 723 -10.30 -20.98 -0.89
N ASN A 724 -10.60 -20.35 0.23
CA ASN A 724 -10.89 -21.08 1.47
C ASN A 724 -12.28 -21.75 1.44
N ALA A 725 -13.17 -21.28 0.55
CA ALA A 725 -14.44 -21.94 0.30
C ALA A 725 -14.27 -23.21 -0.54
N VAL A 726 -13.08 -23.49 -1.11
CA VAL A 726 -12.78 -24.74 -1.81
C VAL A 726 -12.70 -25.88 -0.76
N PRO A 727 -13.71 -26.76 -0.68
CA PRO A 727 -13.83 -27.69 0.43
C PRO A 727 -12.67 -28.68 0.47
N LYS A 728 -11.96 -28.73 1.62
CA LYS A 728 -10.85 -29.68 1.91
C LYS A 728 -9.52 -29.42 1.16
N CYS A 729 -9.33 -28.22 0.59
CA CYS A 729 -8.14 -27.95 -0.26
C CYS A 729 -7.24 -26.86 0.32
N PHE A 730 -7.82 -25.85 1.00
CA PHE A 730 -7.07 -24.70 1.52
C PHE A 730 -7.49 -24.25 2.93
N MET A 731 -8.42 -24.97 3.59
CA MET A 731 -8.76 -24.69 4.99
C MET A 731 -7.62 -25.15 5.91
N THR A 732 -7.34 -24.39 6.97
CA THR A 732 -6.43 -24.81 8.05
C THR A 732 -6.92 -26.15 8.63
N GLY A 733 -6.08 -27.19 8.60
CA GLY A 733 -6.47 -28.55 9.02
C GLY A 733 -7.32 -29.33 8.00
N ALA A 734 -7.42 -28.86 6.76
CA ALA A 734 -7.99 -29.68 5.69
C ALA A 734 -7.13 -30.95 5.50
N PRO A 735 -7.74 -32.15 5.48
CA PRO A 735 -6.99 -33.36 5.19
C PRO A 735 -6.40 -33.26 3.79
N THR A 736 -5.10 -33.47 3.65
CA THR A 736 -4.38 -33.54 2.35
C THR A 736 -4.84 -34.70 1.46
N THR A 737 -5.71 -35.57 2.00
CA THR A 737 -6.45 -36.62 1.30
C THR A 737 -7.81 -36.16 0.77
N GLY A 738 -8.18 -34.89 0.96
CA GLY A 738 -9.34 -34.27 0.33
C GLY A 738 -9.26 -34.38 -1.19
N ASP A 739 -10.41 -34.46 -1.85
CA ASP A 739 -10.50 -34.73 -3.29
C ASP A 739 -9.85 -33.67 -4.21
N CYS A 740 -9.22 -32.62 -3.69
CA CYS A 740 -8.38 -31.71 -4.46
C CYS A 740 -6.93 -32.17 -4.52
N LYS A 741 -6.44 -32.34 -5.75
CA LYS A 741 -5.00 -32.17 -6.02
C LYS A 741 -4.81 -30.75 -6.53
N VAL A 742 -4.11 -29.93 -5.75
CA VAL A 742 -3.71 -28.59 -6.15
C VAL A 742 -2.31 -28.68 -6.76
N ALA A 743 -2.16 -28.25 -8.00
CA ALA A 743 -0.84 -27.95 -8.54
C ALA A 743 -0.60 -26.46 -8.31
N ALA A 744 0.26 -26.13 -7.35
CA ALA A 744 0.58 -24.73 -7.06
C ALA A 744 2.00 -24.39 -7.52
N VAL A 745 2.18 -23.16 -7.98
CA VAL A 745 3.47 -22.54 -8.28
C VAL A 745 3.49 -21.16 -7.66
N CYS A 746 4.68 -20.63 -7.38
CA CYS A 746 4.81 -19.19 -7.16
C CYS A 746 5.61 -18.53 -8.25
N LEU A 747 5.15 -17.33 -8.57
CA LEU A 747 5.63 -16.56 -9.70
C LEU A 747 6.02 -15.17 -9.20
N ASP A 748 7.22 -14.75 -9.55
CA ASP A 748 7.55 -13.34 -9.56
C ASP A 748 7.13 -12.79 -10.93
N LEU A 749 6.13 -11.92 -10.92
CA LEU A 749 5.60 -11.31 -12.14
C LEU A 749 5.96 -9.83 -12.17
N ASN A 750 6.63 -9.40 -13.23
CA ASN A 750 6.75 -7.99 -13.53
C ASN A 750 5.76 -7.66 -14.66
N PHE A 751 4.92 -6.67 -14.42
CA PHE A 751 4.04 -6.09 -15.43
C PHE A 751 4.63 -4.76 -15.88
N PRO A 752 5.41 -4.71 -16.98
CA PRO A 752 5.74 -3.46 -17.62
C PRO A 752 4.46 -2.70 -17.97
N THR A 753 4.39 -1.45 -17.55
CA THR A 753 3.21 -0.59 -17.61
C THR A 753 3.60 0.77 -18.15
N ASN A 754 2.74 1.32 -19.00
CA ASN A 754 2.79 2.72 -19.40
C ASN A 754 1.70 3.45 -18.63
N LEU A 755 2.09 4.31 -17.70
CA LEU A 755 1.15 5.20 -17.04
C LEU A 755 0.83 6.35 -17.99
N VAL A 756 -0.46 6.49 -18.32
CA VAL A 756 -0.95 7.52 -19.24
C VAL A 756 -1.95 8.41 -18.50
N LEU A 757 -1.87 9.71 -18.76
CA LEU A 757 -2.88 10.65 -18.29
C LEU A 757 -4.05 10.70 -19.28
N ASP A 758 -5.19 10.22 -18.84
CA ASP A 758 -6.47 10.43 -19.51
C ASP A 758 -7.15 11.68 -18.92
N THR A 759 -7.54 12.60 -19.80
CA THR A 759 -8.25 13.84 -19.46
C THR A 759 -9.69 13.86 -19.99
N THR A 760 -10.14 12.74 -20.58
CA THR A 760 -11.46 12.60 -21.18
C THR A 760 -12.56 12.70 -20.11
N GLY A 761 -13.57 13.53 -20.38
CA GLY A 761 -14.68 13.75 -19.45
C GLY A 761 -14.37 14.74 -18.32
N GLY A 762 -13.28 15.51 -18.43
CA GLY A 762 -12.97 16.62 -17.52
C GLY A 762 -12.40 16.20 -16.16
N LYS A 763 -12.07 14.91 -15.98
CA LYS A 763 -11.37 14.39 -14.80
C LYS A 763 -9.97 13.94 -15.20
N LEU A 764 -8.99 14.18 -14.33
CA LEU A 764 -7.64 13.66 -14.50
C LEU A 764 -7.62 12.21 -14.02
N LYS A 765 -7.20 11.31 -14.89
CA LYS A 765 -7.12 9.88 -14.60
C LYS A 765 -5.75 9.33 -14.96
N LEU A 766 -5.07 8.73 -14.00
CA LEU A 766 -3.88 7.94 -14.28
C LEU A 766 -4.33 6.54 -14.69
N THR A 767 -4.10 6.20 -15.96
CA THR A 767 -4.49 4.91 -16.52
C THR A 767 -3.24 4.07 -16.77
N PRO A 768 -3.05 2.96 -16.05
CA PRO A 768 -2.00 2.01 -16.39
C PRO A 768 -2.38 1.28 -17.68
N GLN A 769 -1.43 1.16 -18.60
CA GLN A 769 -1.53 0.33 -19.80
C GLN A 769 -0.47 -0.76 -19.73
N VAL A 770 -0.88 -2.00 -19.51
CA VAL A 770 0.05 -3.13 -19.40
C VAL A 770 0.62 -3.46 -20.76
N GLN A 771 1.94 -3.35 -20.89
CA GLN A 771 2.66 -3.61 -22.13
C GLN A 771 2.96 -5.11 -22.33
N GLY A 772 2.96 -5.87 -21.24
CA GLY A 772 3.17 -7.30 -21.26
C GLY A 772 3.28 -7.88 -19.86
N VAL A 773 3.53 -9.19 -19.80
CA VAL A 773 3.91 -9.89 -18.58
C VAL A 773 5.31 -10.44 -18.77
N GLN A 774 6.25 -10.00 -17.95
CA GLN A 774 7.57 -10.61 -17.87
C GLN A 774 7.49 -11.68 -16.78
N THR A 775 7.36 -12.93 -17.20
CA THR A 775 7.46 -14.08 -16.29
C THR A 775 8.93 -14.34 -15.99
N LEU A 776 9.34 -14.09 -14.74
CA LEU A 776 10.66 -14.52 -14.26
C LEU A 776 10.59 -16.04 -14.12
N THR A 777 11.20 -16.77 -15.06
CA THR A 777 11.10 -18.23 -15.08
C THR A 777 11.99 -18.78 -13.97
N ARG A 778 11.44 -18.90 -12.77
CA ARG A 778 12.08 -19.55 -11.62
C ARG A 778 11.85 -21.07 -11.72
N PRO A 779 12.79 -21.91 -11.25
CA PRO A 779 12.56 -23.35 -11.15
C PRO A 779 11.30 -23.66 -10.32
N GLU A 780 10.59 -24.74 -10.65
CA GLU A 780 9.48 -25.28 -9.88
C GLU A 780 9.82 -25.40 -8.36
N GLY A 781 8.89 -25.00 -7.49
CA GLY A 781 9.08 -25.05 -6.03
C GLY A 781 10.10 -24.06 -5.46
N ALA A 782 10.72 -23.23 -6.30
CA ALA A 782 11.69 -22.22 -5.87
C ALA A 782 11.06 -21.05 -5.11
N VAL A 783 9.74 -20.87 -5.13
CA VAL A 783 9.17 -19.64 -4.56
C VAL A 783 7.97 -19.93 -3.65
N CYS A 784 7.25 -21.06 -3.82
CA CYS A 784 6.16 -21.51 -2.94
C CYS A 784 5.96 -23.01 -2.90
N ASP A 785 5.35 -23.43 -1.79
CA ASP A 785 4.85 -24.73 -1.28
C ASP A 785 3.96 -25.55 -2.25
N GLY A 786 4.28 -25.52 -3.54
CA GLY A 786 3.66 -26.34 -4.55
C GLY A 786 4.12 -27.76 -4.43
N GLY A 787 3.37 -28.58 -3.68
CA GLY A 787 3.64 -30.01 -3.46
C GLY A 787 3.68 -30.90 -4.71
N THR A 788 3.68 -30.35 -5.92
CA THR A 788 3.78 -31.08 -7.19
C THR A 788 5.00 -30.63 -7.99
N ASN A 789 6.06 -31.44 -7.94
CA ASN A 789 7.13 -31.42 -8.93
C ASN A 789 6.65 -32.18 -10.17
N PHE A 790 6.64 -31.55 -11.36
CA PHE A 790 6.28 -32.20 -12.63
C PHE A 790 7.41 -33.10 -13.18
N GLY A 791 8.17 -33.73 -12.29
CA GLY A 791 9.27 -34.63 -12.65
C GLY A 791 10.58 -33.94 -13.02
N GLY A 792 10.76 -32.66 -12.64
CA GLY A 792 11.98 -31.90 -12.83
C GLY A 792 12.21 -31.46 -14.27
N ASP A 793 11.19 -31.55 -15.13
CA ASP A 793 11.30 -31.15 -16.52
C ASP A 793 11.13 -29.63 -16.65
N GLY A 794 12.22 -28.90 -16.42
CA GLY A 794 12.27 -27.44 -16.62
C GLY A 794 11.86 -27.00 -18.04
N ASN A 795 11.79 -27.92 -19.00
CA ASN A 795 11.25 -27.67 -20.34
C ASN A 795 9.72 -27.51 -20.34
N LEU A 796 8.99 -28.16 -19.42
CA LEU A 796 7.54 -28.05 -19.33
C LEU A 796 7.14 -26.64 -18.87
N LEU A 797 7.81 -26.12 -17.83
CA LEU A 797 7.68 -24.74 -17.36
C LEU A 797 8.07 -23.71 -18.42
N SER A 798 9.20 -23.92 -19.11
CA SER A 798 9.66 -22.99 -20.15
C SER A 798 8.76 -23.03 -21.40
N SER A 799 8.14 -24.17 -21.69
CA SER A 799 7.10 -24.29 -22.73
C SER A 799 5.78 -23.66 -22.29
N ALA A 800 5.42 -23.76 -21.00
CA ALA A 800 4.24 -23.10 -20.44
C ALA A 800 4.42 -21.57 -20.38
N SER A 801 5.60 -21.07 -20.03
CA SER A 801 5.92 -19.64 -20.04
C SER A 801 6.05 -19.03 -21.44
N SER A 802 6.00 -19.85 -22.49
CA SER A 802 5.93 -19.42 -23.90
C SER A 802 4.57 -19.71 -24.55
N SER A 803 3.54 -20.06 -23.76
CA SER A 803 2.22 -20.45 -24.26
C SER A 803 1.16 -19.32 -24.22
N ASP A 804 0.02 -19.54 -24.89
CA ASP A 804 -1.13 -18.63 -25.00
C ASP A 804 -1.68 -17.97 -23.71
N PRO A 805 -1.59 -18.55 -22.49
CA PRO A 805 -2.10 -17.93 -21.27
C PRO A 805 -1.50 -16.56 -20.94
N ILE A 806 -0.25 -16.29 -21.31
CA ILE A 806 0.35 -14.96 -21.12
C ILE A 806 -0.39 -13.92 -21.98
N ASN A 807 -0.76 -14.29 -23.21
CA ASN A 807 -1.56 -13.43 -24.08
C ASN A 807 -2.97 -13.23 -23.52
N ASP A 808 -3.58 -14.26 -22.92
CA ASP A 808 -4.90 -14.16 -22.27
C ASP A 808 -4.87 -13.21 -21.05
N VAL A 809 -3.80 -13.27 -20.24
CA VAL A 809 -3.56 -12.32 -19.15
C VAL A 809 -3.41 -10.91 -19.72
N MET A 810 -2.59 -10.72 -20.75
CA MET A 810 -2.42 -9.41 -21.40
C MET A 810 -3.74 -8.83 -21.93
N MET A 811 -4.58 -9.63 -22.59
CA MET A 811 -5.87 -9.18 -23.12
C MET A 811 -6.87 -8.80 -22.02
N SER A 812 -6.72 -9.35 -20.82
CA SER A 812 -7.66 -9.16 -19.72
C SER A 812 -7.24 -8.05 -18.76
N VAL A 813 -5.93 -7.85 -18.53
CA VAL A 813 -5.44 -6.96 -17.47
C VAL A 813 -5.83 -5.50 -17.67
N ASP A 814 -5.77 -4.98 -18.90
CA ASP A 814 -6.18 -3.59 -19.18
C ASP A 814 -7.70 -3.36 -18.95
N THR A 815 -8.53 -4.40 -19.10
CA THR A 815 -9.97 -4.31 -18.81
C THR A 815 -10.29 -4.42 -17.33
N LEU A 816 -9.37 -4.97 -16.54
CA LEU A 816 -9.54 -5.27 -15.12
C LEU A 816 -8.83 -4.27 -14.21
N THR A 817 -7.92 -3.45 -14.74
CA THR A 817 -7.20 -2.44 -13.97
C THR A 817 -7.94 -1.10 -14.03
N PRO A 818 -8.65 -0.68 -12.97
CA PRO A 818 -9.40 0.57 -13.00
C PRO A 818 -8.44 1.76 -13.07
N PRO A 819 -8.79 2.83 -13.81
CA PRO A 819 -7.99 4.05 -13.82
C PRO A 819 -8.05 4.71 -12.43
N ILE A 820 -6.90 5.20 -11.95
CA ILE A 820 -6.82 5.99 -10.73
C ILE A 820 -7.34 7.38 -11.06
N GLN A 821 -8.56 7.68 -10.60
CA GLN A 821 -9.19 8.98 -10.85
C GLN A 821 -8.79 9.98 -9.76
N SER A 822 -8.64 11.25 -10.14
CA SER A 822 -8.43 12.37 -9.21
C SER A 822 -9.64 12.70 -8.31
N ASP A 823 -10.68 11.87 -8.32
CA ASP A 823 -11.83 12.02 -7.43
C ASP A 823 -11.37 11.94 -5.97
N GLY A 824 -11.33 13.10 -5.31
CA GLY A 824 -10.87 13.21 -3.92
C GLY A 824 -9.56 13.97 -3.74
N LEU A 825 -8.89 14.44 -4.80
CA LEU A 825 -7.84 15.46 -4.65
C LEU A 825 -8.49 16.85 -4.75
N ASP A 826 -8.92 17.40 -3.62
CA ASP A 826 -9.42 18.76 -3.55
C ASP A 826 -8.26 19.72 -3.21
N LEU A 827 -7.67 20.36 -4.23
CA LEU A 827 -6.72 21.46 -4.05
C LEU A 827 -7.44 22.78 -3.68
N GLY A 828 -8.47 22.69 -2.82
CA GLY A 828 -9.35 23.78 -2.42
C GLY A 828 -10.31 24.28 -3.50
N GLY A 829 -10.47 23.54 -4.61
CA GLY A 829 -11.18 23.97 -5.81
C GLY A 829 -10.48 25.07 -6.63
N ILE A 830 -9.19 25.32 -6.38
CA ILE A 830 -8.48 26.53 -6.86
C ILE A 830 -7.51 26.23 -8.03
N VAL A 831 -7.18 24.97 -8.31
CA VAL A 831 -6.13 24.65 -9.27
C VAL A 831 -6.60 23.61 -10.28
N THR A 832 -6.95 24.09 -11.49
CA THR A 832 -7.12 23.22 -12.66
C THR A 832 -5.84 23.29 -13.48
N PHE A 833 -5.26 22.16 -13.86
CA PHE A 833 -4.10 22.18 -14.77
C PHE A 833 -4.56 22.42 -16.21
N SER A 834 -4.03 23.46 -16.86
CA SER A 834 -4.00 23.56 -18.34
C SER A 834 -3.02 22.56 -18.91
N ALA A 835 -3.47 21.80 -19.91
CA ALA A 835 -2.64 20.87 -20.66
C ALA A 835 -1.73 20.01 -19.75
N PRO A 836 -2.32 19.31 -18.75
CA PRO A 836 -1.55 18.55 -17.78
C PRO A 836 -0.76 17.45 -18.48
N LYS A 837 0.44 17.19 -17.96
CA LYS A 837 1.33 16.12 -18.38
C LYS A 837 1.73 15.30 -17.18
N LEU A 838 2.06 14.04 -17.41
CA LEU A 838 2.74 13.26 -16.38
C LEU A 838 4.18 13.70 -16.24
N VAL A 839 4.69 13.57 -15.01
CA VAL A 839 6.09 13.78 -14.70
C VAL A 839 6.51 12.81 -13.61
N THR A 840 7.77 12.39 -13.66
CA THR A 840 8.44 11.75 -12.53
C THR A 840 9.56 12.64 -12.00
N ILE A 841 9.89 12.46 -10.72
CA ILE A 841 10.99 13.19 -10.08
C ILE A 841 11.82 12.20 -9.28
N ASP A 842 13.13 12.21 -9.53
CA ASP A 842 14.14 11.50 -8.73
C ASP A 842 14.62 12.42 -7.60
N LYS A 843 14.52 11.95 -6.36
CA LYS A 843 14.98 12.63 -5.15
C LYS A 843 15.84 11.76 -4.26
N GLY A 844 16.53 10.80 -4.87
CA GLY A 844 17.44 9.91 -4.19
C GLY A 844 16.78 8.60 -3.81
N GLY A 845 17.47 7.52 -4.17
CA GLY A 845 17.04 6.14 -4.05
C GLY A 845 17.93 5.25 -4.92
N ASP A 846 17.35 4.18 -5.47
CA ASP A 846 18.01 3.40 -6.51
C ASP A 846 17.98 4.21 -7.82
N PRO A 847 19.13 4.53 -8.45
CA PRO A 847 19.17 5.35 -9.67
C PRO A 847 18.43 4.73 -10.87
N ALA A 848 18.01 3.46 -10.77
CA ALA A 848 17.16 2.83 -11.76
C ALA A 848 15.67 3.22 -11.66
N PHE A 849 15.23 3.77 -10.53
CA PHE A 849 13.83 4.06 -10.27
C PHE A 849 13.61 5.49 -9.80
N GLN A 850 12.48 6.11 -10.18
CA GLN A 850 12.08 7.41 -9.63
C GLN A 850 11.19 7.24 -8.40
N GLU A 851 11.23 8.19 -7.46
CA GLU A 851 10.45 8.11 -6.22
C GLU A 851 9.12 8.87 -6.26
N TYR A 852 8.94 9.77 -7.23
CA TYR A 852 7.71 10.54 -7.37
C TYR A 852 7.10 10.40 -8.75
N VAL A 853 5.77 10.34 -8.79
CA VAL A 853 4.97 10.44 -10.02
C VAL A 853 3.81 11.40 -9.80
N GLY A 854 3.47 12.18 -10.82
CA GLY A 854 2.28 13.00 -10.76
C GLY A 854 2.09 13.87 -11.99
N LEU A 855 1.59 15.07 -11.76
CA LEU A 855 1.14 15.98 -12.79
C LEU A 855 2.03 17.22 -12.84
N THR A 856 2.28 17.71 -14.05
CA THR A 856 2.86 19.03 -14.27
C THR A 856 2.12 19.79 -15.36
N GLY A 857 2.11 21.10 -15.26
CA GLY A 857 1.47 21.97 -16.23
C GLY A 857 1.42 23.41 -15.76
N ASP A 858 0.77 24.24 -16.56
CA ASP A 858 0.34 25.57 -16.13
C ASP A 858 -0.99 25.43 -15.40
N ILE A 859 -1.27 26.32 -14.46
CA ILE A 859 -2.53 26.33 -13.73
C ILE A 859 -3.48 27.36 -14.37
N ILE A 860 -4.72 26.95 -14.60
CA ILE A 860 -5.82 27.84 -14.97
C ILE A 860 -6.65 28.06 -13.70
N PRO A 861 -6.96 29.32 -13.37
CA PRO A 861 -7.89 29.66 -12.31
C PRO A 861 -9.30 29.12 -12.50
#